data_AF-A0A9Q0JMV7-F1
#
_entry.id   AF-A0A9Q0JMV7-F1
#
_cell.length_a   1.000
_cell.length_b   1.000
_cell.length_c   1.000
_cell.angle_alpha   90.00
_cell.angle_beta   90.00
_cell.angle_gamma   90.00
#
_symmetry.space_group_name_H-M   'P 1'
#
loop_
_entity.id
_entity.type
_entity.pdbx_description
1 polymer ?
#
loop_
_entity_poly.entity_id
_entity_poly.type
_entity_poly.pdbx_seq_one_letter_code
_entity_poly.pdbx_strand_id
1 'polypeptide(L)'
;SVYGSENALPTTSIILPLKPEKVEALKGQLFQLQPELVLFLSKIKRICMRGNELGNKAPDNVSMVSVSSEQHHVVRREISAESYVVRLSVVESMSDAAETCDYYMWRQTFPVKPENRVHSRMEAEKWTVSLAFPLGKRLTMGASSIGVFAFLPASMLTNFPFAIHSDFILASSQEAVLLDNKWNVGMLECVSSAFVNAFLSFLREELPCPVHEAYKFVPVKPFKPSPFPELNKVRQSIKELLKNSMRDLHRKTLFCKPNEAIRILPKFQSLLVRLPLPLVRLDLFDKFILDSSLEHQRYRSVLEFLGIHSAGGSYDSYARCIKEWELAVLAFKDVYIDLLCFIADERKDAFRDVPVLKYINHDGKVEVCSIAQASGKIYKVRYGKDHEHHAWLNEINVEVGCPGCIFFLPGTIQQALVKHSRFHFLKQWLAKEARIPIIDGSGHLRTKRVATLVSASSGSKWMKLLGPNNPFVDHCYVDLGEIYTESSQFSGQYIPEKQLLNFISKYSEASDLDGLPPPDAPLRVASSKLTCDQAFLLLDWIRKARARDPCFPEMFVTSVRCGKWLKAYSCFTSPSQSILPDAMGKIIFDMMRCFMEDIKMIDQEFYRNKIGLYGDELAFLGVTFGLPNIVKLILDRTRIRASSGMSKELACSLLLFVGYLKACNTLDEECLGAIRKGRWLRTSQGYSAPIESVLLQAEEEVESVLTMTNIPLVSESMVFPPRAAPMNKNSGLLILKCIRYAGLAACEKVRDQPWLKTLCGAKSPMESILADSRWICLLDGLDAPVIDEAFYGDDIRSFVDELRAIGVAVDLDSAIRRVASQLKFLGSSPCLISNDVMKLSDWHNSYGCCSS
;
A
#
# COMPACT_ATOMS: atom_id res chain seq x y z
N SER A 1 -38.16 -31.94 -46.91
CA SER A 1 -39.08 -31.77 -45.76
C SER A 1 -40.40 -32.42 -46.12
N VAL A 2 -41.12 -33.03 -45.18
CA VAL A 2 -42.48 -33.59 -45.45
C VAL A 2 -43.47 -32.47 -45.79
N TYR A 3 -43.14 -31.22 -45.44
CA TYR A 3 -43.96 -30.04 -45.65
C TYR A 3 -43.15 -28.99 -46.43
N GLY A 4 -42.93 -29.24 -47.72
CA GLY A 4 -42.40 -28.24 -48.65
C GLY A 4 -43.34 -27.03 -48.77
N SER A 5 -42.80 -25.87 -49.11
CA SER A 5 -43.50 -24.59 -49.27
C SER A 5 -44.58 -24.56 -50.36
N GLU A 6 -44.83 -25.68 -51.05
CA GLU A 6 -45.62 -25.72 -52.28
C GLU A 6 -46.94 -26.51 -52.19
N ASN A 7 -47.25 -27.18 -51.06
CA ASN A 7 -48.54 -27.86 -50.91
C ASN A 7 -49.57 -26.94 -50.22
N ALA A 8 -50.59 -26.50 -50.96
CA ALA A 8 -51.71 -25.72 -50.43
C ALA A 8 -52.44 -26.52 -49.33
N LEU A 9 -52.26 -26.13 -48.07
CA LEU A 9 -53.01 -26.70 -46.96
C LEU A 9 -54.49 -26.31 -47.09
N PRO A 10 -55.44 -27.23 -46.82
CA PRO A 10 -56.86 -26.89 -46.77
C PRO A 10 -57.06 -25.76 -45.76
N THR A 11 -57.61 -24.64 -46.23
CA THR A 11 -57.71 -23.40 -45.46
C THR A 11 -59.17 -23.15 -45.07
N THR A 12 -59.44 -23.07 -43.78
CA THR A 12 -60.73 -22.60 -43.25
C THR A 12 -60.61 -21.14 -42.85
N SER A 13 -61.39 -20.27 -43.50
CA SER A 13 -61.39 -18.83 -43.21
C SER A 13 -62.57 -18.46 -42.32
N ILE A 14 -62.28 -17.86 -41.16
CA ILE A 14 -63.29 -17.32 -40.24
C ILE A 14 -63.25 -15.79 -40.37
N ILE A 15 -64.36 -15.19 -40.79
CA ILE A 15 -64.50 -13.74 -40.90
C ILE A 15 -65.21 -13.24 -39.64
N LEU A 16 -64.54 -12.37 -38.89
CA LEU A 16 -65.07 -11.75 -37.67
C LEU A 16 -65.42 -10.28 -37.97
N PRO A 17 -66.70 -9.93 -38.16
CA PRO A 17 -67.11 -8.54 -38.33
C PRO A 17 -67.04 -7.82 -36.97
N LEU A 18 -66.14 -6.84 -36.85
CA LEU A 18 -65.90 -6.11 -35.61
C LEU A 18 -66.31 -4.64 -35.76
N LYS A 19 -66.84 -4.06 -34.68
CA LYS A 19 -66.96 -2.59 -34.57
C LYS A 19 -65.55 -1.98 -34.48
N PRO A 20 -65.29 -0.82 -35.10
CA PRO A 20 -63.97 -0.18 -35.09
C PRO A 20 -63.34 -0.07 -33.69
N GLU A 21 -64.16 0.26 -32.69
CA GLU A 21 -63.77 0.40 -31.27
C GLU A 21 -63.24 -0.89 -30.63
N LYS A 22 -63.61 -2.07 -31.16
CA LYS A 22 -63.21 -3.38 -30.62
C LYS A 22 -62.05 -4.02 -31.38
N VAL A 23 -61.62 -3.44 -32.51
CA VAL A 23 -60.56 -4.00 -33.35
C VAL A 23 -59.24 -4.06 -32.59
N GLU A 24 -58.84 -2.95 -31.95
CA GLU A 24 -57.57 -2.90 -31.21
C GLU A 24 -57.57 -3.79 -29.96
N ALA A 25 -58.70 -3.87 -29.24
CA ALA A 25 -58.83 -4.78 -28.10
C ALA A 25 -58.72 -6.26 -28.50
N LEU A 26 -59.34 -6.65 -29.62
CA LEU A 26 -59.24 -8.02 -30.13
C LEU A 26 -57.86 -8.30 -30.71
N LYS A 27 -57.26 -7.36 -31.46
CA LYS A 27 -55.86 -7.47 -31.90
C LYS A 27 -54.97 -7.75 -30.69
N GLY A 28 -55.09 -6.96 -29.62
CA GLY A 28 -54.35 -7.17 -28.38
C GLY A 28 -54.54 -8.57 -27.76
N GLN A 29 -55.77 -9.10 -27.73
CA GLN A 29 -56.03 -10.46 -27.23
C GLN A 29 -55.47 -11.56 -28.13
N LEU A 30 -55.55 -11.40 -29.44
CA LEU A 30 -55.04 -12.39 -30.38
C LEU A 30 -53.50 -12.38 -30.45
N PHE A 31 -52.87 -11.22 -30.25
CA PHE A 31 -51.42 -11.13 -30.09
C PHE A 31 -50.92 -11.77 -28.79
N GLN A 32 -51.79 -12.03 -27.81
CA GLN A 32 -51.44 -12.80 -26.60
C GLN A 32 -51.46 -14.32 -26.79
N LEU A 33 -51.89 -14.82 -27.97
CA LEU A 33 -51.89 -16.25 -28.26
C LEU A 33 -50.45 -16.79 -28.28
N GLN A 34 -50.21 -17.81 -27.46
CA GLN A 34 -48.93 -18.50 -27.40
C GLN A 34 -48.69 -19.28 -28.71
N PRO A 35 -47.57 -19.04 -29.43
CA PRO A 35 -47.25 -19.77 -30.66
C PRO A 35 -47.22 -21.29 -30.48
N GLU A 36 -46.88 -21.76 -29.28
CA GLU A 36 -46.82 -23.18 -28.90
C GLU A 36 -48.17 -23.91 -28.97
N LEU A 37 -49.30 -23.18 -29.02
CA LEU A 37 -50.62 -23.78 -29.20
C LEU A 37 -50.65 -24.71 -30.43
N VAL A 38 -50.03 -24.29 -31.54
CA VAL A 38 -50.03 -25.05 -32.79
C VAL A 38 -49.27 -26.38 -32.66
N LEU A 39 -48.33 -26.50 -31.70
CA LEU A 39 -47.56 -27.73 -31.46
C LEU A 39 -48.44 -28.89 -30.96
N PHE A 40 -49.55 -28.59 -30.30
CA PHE A 40 -50.43 -29.59 -29.69
C PHE A 40 -51.68 -29.89 -30.52
N LEU A 41 -51.93 -29.14 -31.59
CA LEU A 41 -53.07 -29.34 -32.48
C LEU A 41 -52.77 -30.44 -33.51
N SER A 42 -53.68 -31.40 -33.62
CA SER A 42 -53.51 -32.55 -34.52
C SER A 42 -53.73 -32.16 -35.99
N LYS A 43 -54.73 -31.33 -36.27
CA LYS A 43 -55.15 -30.97 -37.65
C LYS A 43 -54.72 -29.58 -38.09
N ILE A 44 -54.55 -28.65 -37.15
CA ILE A 44 -54.21 -27.25 -37.44
C ILE A 44 -52.70 -27.10 -37.39
N LYS A 45 -52.08 -26.76 -38.52
CA LYS A 45 -50.62 -26.56 -38.65
C LYS A 45 -50.21 -25.12 -38.90
N ARG A 46 -51.19 -24.25 -39.24
CA ARG A 46 -50.99 -22.84 -39.53
C ARG A 46 -52.19 -22.04 -39.04
N ILE A 47 -51.91 -20.94 -38.34
CA ILE A 47 -52.88 -19.92 -37.98
C ILE A 47 -52.38 -18.61 -38.57
N CYS A 48 -53.23 -17.94 -39.36
CA CYS A 48 -52.92 -16.67 -40.00
C CYS A 48 -54.03 -15.68 -39.67
N MET A 49 -53.64 -14.52 -39.16
CA MET A 49 -54.53 -13.41 -38.88
C MET A 49 -54.23 -12.30 -39.88
N ARG A 50 -55.26 -11.71 -40.46
CA ARG A 50 -55.12 -10.60 -41.41
C ARG A 50 -56.05 -9.47 -41.00
N GLY A 51 -55.50 -8.29 -40.75
CA GLY A 51 -56.29 -7.06 -40.64
C GLY A 51 -56.65 -6.56 -42.04
N ASN A 52 -57.95 -6.37 -42.30
CA ASN A 52 -58.41 -5.71 -43.52
C ASN A 52 -58.95 -4.33 -43.13
N GLU A 53 -58.10 -3.31 -43.14
CA GLU A 53 -58.51 -1.93 -42.89
C GLU A 53 -58.98 -1.29 -44.20
N LEU A 54 -60.19 -0.73 -44.20
CA LEU A 54 -60.85 -0.19 -45.38
C LEU A 54 -60.09 1.07 -45.86
N GLY A 55 -59.11 0.90 -46.76
CA GLY A 55 -58.37 2.02 -47.36
C GLY A 55 -56.94 1.73 -47.83
N ASN A 56 -56.26 0.70 -47.30
CA ASN A 56 -54.90 0.36 -47.74
C ASN A 56 -54.90 -0.73 -48.81
N LYS A 57 -54.16 -0.51 -49.92
CA LYS A 57 -54.02 -1.47 -51.04
C LYS A 57 -53.07 -2.64 -50.74
N ALA A 58 -52.49 -2.70 -49.54
CA ALA A 58 -51.66 -3.80 -49.07
C ALA A 58 -52.12 -4.25 -47.66
N PRO A 59 -52.29 -5.56 -47.41
CA PRO A 59 -52.59 -6.08 -46.08
C PRO A 59 -51.31 -6.00 -45.22
N ASP A 60 -51.05 -4.86 -44.60
CA ASP A 60 -49.78 -4.58 -43.90
C ASP A 60 -49.61 -5.37 -42.58
N ASN A 61 -50.69 -5.92 -42.01
CA ASN A 61 -50.67 -6.59 -40.70
C ASN A 61 -51.09 -8.06 -40.84
N VAL A 62 -50.14 -8.93 -41.15
CA VAL A 62 -50.33 -10.38 -41.19
C VAL A 62 -49.46 -11.05 -40.14
N SER A 63 -50.07 -11.44 -39.01
CA SER A 63 -49.41 -12.34 -38.06
C SER A 63 -49.68 -13.79 -38.46
N MET A 64 -48.63 -14.58 -38.63
CA MET A 64 -48.71 -15.98 -39.02
C MET A 64 -47.87 -16.84 -38.10
N VAL A 65 -48.50 -17.85 -37.49
CA VAL A 65 -47.83 -18.91 -36.74
C VAL A 65 -47.95 -20.21 -37.55
N SER A 66 -46.84 -20.86 -37.85
CA SER A 66 -46.87 -22.13 -38.58
C SER A 66 -45.79 -23.12 -38.18
N VAL A 67 -46.16 -24.40 -38.26
CA VAL A 67 -45.22 -25.52 -38.19
C VAL A 67 -44.60 -25.71 -39.57
N SER A 68 -43.30 -25.50 -39.67
CA SER A 68 -42.56 -25.51 -40.93
C SER A 68 -41.95 -26.87 -41.27
N SER A 69 -41.55 -27.65 -40.27
CA SER A 69 -41.07 -29.03 -40.47
C SER A 69 -41.16 -29.86 -39.20
N GLU A 70 -41.20 -31.18 -39.37
CA GLU A 70 -41.13 -32.19 -38.32
C GLU A 70 -40.06 -33.20 -38.70
N GLN A 71 -39.15 -33.50 -37.77
CA GLN A 71 -37.94 -34.32 -38.00
C GLN A 71 -37.63 -35.20 -36.77
N HIS A 72 -36.72 -36.16 -36.93
CA HIS A 72 -36.20 -36.99 -35.82
C HIS A 72 -37.30 -37.72 -35.01
N HIS A 73 -38.30 -38.30 -35.69
CA HIS A 73 -39.35 -39.06 -35.04
C HIS A 73 -38.82 -40.42 -34.55
N VAL A 74 -38.95 -40.67 -33.25
CA VAL A 74 -38.51 -41.90 -32.59
C VAL A 74 -39.64 -42.44 -31.71
N VAL A 75 -40.07 -43.68 -31.98
CA VAL A 75 -41.13 -44.35 -31.21
C VAL A 75 -40.52 -45.40 -30.27
N ARG A 76 -40.91 -45.35 -28.99
CA ARG A 76 -40.47 -46.23 -27.92
C ARG A 76 -41.65 -47.02 -27.38
N ARG A 77 -41.78 -48.26 -27.83
CA ARG A 77 -42.89 -49.13 -27.47
C ARG A 77 -42.81 -49.60 -26.01
N GLU A 78 -41.61 -49.70 -25.43
CA GLU A 78 -41.44 -50.21 -24.06
C GLU A 78 -42.14 -49.32 -23.02
N ILE A 79 -42.16 -48.01 -23.26
CA ILE A 79 -42.73 -47.01 -22.35
C ILE A 79 -43.92 -46.26 -22.95
N SER A 80 -44.44 -46.72 -24.09
CA SER A 80 -45.54 -46.07 -24.84
C SER A 80 -45.30 -44.57 -25.08
N ALA A 81 -44.11 -44.23 -25.56
CA ALA A 81 -43.70 -42.85 -25.80
C ALA A 81 -43.19 -42.62 -27.22
N GLU A 82 -43.30 -41.38 -27.70
CA GLU A 82 -42.70 -40.90 -28.95
C GLU A 82 -42.00 -39.56 -28.73
N SER A 83 -40.89 -39.34 -29.44
CA SER A 83 -40.18 -38.07 -29.50
C SER A 83 -40.03 -37.59 -30.94
N TYR A 84 -40.03 -36.28 -31.16
CA TYR A 84 -39.83 -35.66 -32.46
C TYR A 84 -39.43 -34.19 -32.32
N VAL A 85 -38.81 -33.60 -33.33
CA VAL A 85 -38.42 -32.17 -33.36
C VAL A 85 -39.31 -31.42 -34.34
N VAL A 86 -39.94 -30.34 -33.87
CA VAL A 86 -40.83 -29.49 -34.67
C VAL A 86 -40.25 -28.09 -34.80
N ARG A 87 -40.15 -27.57 -36.03
CA ARG A 87 -39.74 -26.17 -36.26
C ARG A 87 -40.95 -25.26 -36.33
N LEU A 88 -41.09 -24.39 -35.33
CA LEU A 88 -42.11 -23.36 -35.28
C LEU A 88 -41.57 -22.07 -35.91
N SER A 89 -42.43 -21.37 -36.66
CA SER A 89 -42.11 -20.08 -37.27
C SER A 89 -43.21 -19.06 -36.99
N VAL A 90 -42.79 -17.82 -36.73
CA VAL A 90 -43.67 -16.66 -36.52
C VAL A 90 -43.25 -15.54 -37.48
N VAL A 91 -44.24 -14.95 -38.14
CA VAL A 91 -44.09 -13.77 -39.00
C VAL A 91 -45.08 -12.73 -38.51
N GLU A 92 -44.63 -11.53 -38.15
CA GLU A 92 -45.49 -10.45 -37.65
C GLU A 92 -45.85 -9.43 -38.74
N SER A 93 -44.94 -9.18 -39.69
CA SER A 93 -45.19 -8.39 -40.91
C SER A 93 -44.62 -9.08 -42.16
N MET A 94 -45.21 -8.81 -43.32
CA MET A 94 -44.77 -9.35 -44.62
C MET A 94 -43.36 -8.88 -45.03
N SER A 95 -42.82 -7.84 -44.37
CA SER A 95 -41.45 -7.34 -44.55
C SER A 95 -40.42 -8.00 -43.62
N ASP A 96 -40.86 -8.72 -42.59
CA ASP A 96 -39.97 -9.21 -41.55
C ASP A 96 -39.47 -10.62 -41.85
N ALA A 97 -38.21 -10.89 -41.50
CA ALA A 97 -37.67 -12.25 -41.56
C ALA A 97 -38.41 -13.13 -40.54
N ALA A 98 -38.81 -14.34 -40.97
CA ALA A 98 -39.50 -15.28 -40.09
C ALA A 98 -38.63 -15.64 -38.88
N GLU A 99 -39.08 -15.34 -37.67
CA GLU A 99 -38.45 -15.85 -36.46
C GLU A 99 -38.77 -17.35 -36.34
N THR A 100 -37.76 -18.17 -36.08
CA THR A 100 -37.93 -19.63 -35.95
C THR A 100 -37.35 -20.18 -34.66
N CYS A 101 -37.99 -21.21 -34.13
CA CYS A 101 -37.53 -21.94 -32.96
C CYS A 101 -37.87 -23.43 -33.13
N ASP A 102 -36.88 -24.29 -32.91
CA ASP A 102 -37.06 -25.73 -32.91
C ASP A 102 -37.56 -26.17 -31.53
N TYR A 103 -38.52 -27.10 -31.47
CA TYR A 103 -39.07 -27.66 -30.24
C TYR A 103 -38.84 -29.16 -30.22
N TYR A 104 -38.21 -29.68 -29.17
CA TYR A 104 -38.21 -31.10 -28.88
C TYR A 104 -39.54 -31.47 -28.23
N MET A 105 -40.30 -32.34 -28.89
CA MET A 105 -41.60 -32.81 -28.45
C MET A 105 -41.44 -34.21 -27.85
N TRP A 106 -42.06 -34.42 -26.70
CA TRP A 106 -42.15 -35.73 -26.05
C TRP A 106 -43.61 -36.03 -25.75
N ARG A 107 -44.14 -37.15 -26.27
CA ARG A 107 -45.50 -37.60 -25.94
C ARG A 107 -45.44 -38.98 -25.32
N GLN A 108 -46.08 -39.15 -24.16
CA GLN A 108 -46.13 -40.43 -23.45
C GLN A 108 -47.53 -40.75 -22.95
N THR A 109 -47.90 -42.02 -23.07
CA THR A 109 -49.20 -42.54 -22.63
C THR A 109 -49.05 -43.32 -21.33
N PHE A 110 -49.96 -43.09 -20.38
CA PHE A 110 -49.99 -43.74 -19.06
C PHE A 110 -51.37 -44.37 -18.78
N PRO A 111 -51.45 -45.50 -18.07
CA PRO A 111 -52.74 -46.05 -17.65
C PRO A 111 -53.37 -45.20 -16.54
N VAL A 112 -54.70 -45.03 -16.59
CA VAL A 112 -55.45 -44.29 -15.56
C VAL A 112 -55.55 -45.12 -14.29
N LYS A 113 -55.02 -44.58 -13.18
CA LYS A 113 -55.12 -45.22 -11.86
C LYS A 113 -56.59 -45.25 -11.37
N PRO A 114 -57.06 -46.33 -10.73
CA PRO A 114 -58.45 -46.43 -10.24
C PRO A 114 -58.87 -45.29 -9.31
N GLU A 115 -57.97 -44.86 -8.43
CA GLU A 115 -58.15 -43.77 -7.46
C GLU A 115 -58.38 -42.38 -8.09
N ASN A 116 -57.96 -42.20 -9.35
CA ASN A 116 -57.98 -40.92 -10.06
C ASN A 116 -59.08 -40.85 -11.12
N ARG A 117 -59.97 -41.85 -11.18
CA ARG A 117 -61.12 -41.84 -12.09
C ARG A 117 -62.18 -40.84 -11.61
N VAL A 118 -62.79 -40.16 -12.56
CA VAL A 118 -63.86 -39.17 -12.34
C VAL A 118 -65.04 -39.46 -13.26
N HIS A 119 -66.26 -39.17 -12.80
CA HIS A 119 -67.48 -39.50 -13.53
C HIS A 119 -67.53 -38.91 -14.96
N SER A 120 -66.95 -37.72 -15.16
CA SER A 120 -66.90 -37.04 -16.47
C SER A 120 -65.98 -37.69 -17.52
N ARG A 121 -65.18 -38.69 -17.12
CA ARG A 121 -64.14 -39.33 -17.96
C ARG A 121 -64.03 -40.85 -17.73
N MET A 122 -65.12 -41.53 -17.34
CA MET A 122 -65.09 -42.96 -16.99
C MET A 122 -64.61 -43.88 -18.11
N GLU A 123 -64.79 -43.49 -19.36
CA GLU A 123 -64.39 -44.24 -20.56
C GLU A 123 -62.91 -44.12 -20.90
N ALA A 124 -62.20 -43.15 -20.30
CA ALA A 124 -60.79 -42.92 -20.59
C ALA A 124 -59.90 -43.89 -19.80
N GLU A 125 -59.32 -44.87 -20.51
CA GLU A 125 -58.42 -45.87 -19.92
C GLU A 125 -56.97 -45.38 -19.81
N LYS A 126 -56.59 -44.38 -20.61
CA LYS A 126 -55.21 -43.89 -20.73
C LYS A 126 -55.13 -42.36 -20.71
N TRP A 127 -54.11 -41.83 -20.05
CA TRP A 127 -53.72 -40.43 -20.09
C TRP A 127 -52.59 -40.20 -21.09
N THR A 128 -52.67 -39.13 -21.85
CA THR A 128 -51.60 -38.71 -22.76
C THR A 128 -50.98 -37.41 -22.26
N VAL A 129 -49.69 -37.43 -21.95
CA VAL A 129 -48.92 -36.24 -21.56
C VAL A 129 -47.98 -35.89 -22.70
N SER A 130 -48.07 -34.67 -23.21
CA SER A 130 -47.15 -34.11 -24.19
C SER A 130 -46.34 -32.97 -23.56
N LEU A 131 -45.03 -32.99 -23.72
CA LEU A 131 -44.10 -31.97 -23.26
C LEU A 131 -43.41 -31.33 -24.47
N ALA A 132 -43.24 -30.02 -24.48
CA ALA A 132 -42.53 -29.31 -25.54
C ALA A 132 -41.38 -28.46 -24.96
N PHE A 133 -40.16 -28.71 -25.45
CA PHE A 133 -38.94 -28.08 -24.99
C PHE A 133 -38.34 -27.18 -26.08
N PRO A 134 -38.23 -25.85 -25.87
CA PRO A 134 -37.67 -24.95 -26.87
C PRO A 134 -36.15 -25.09 -27.02
N LEU A 135 -35.69 -25.48 -28.20
CA LEU A 135 -34.28 -25.62 -28.60
C LEU A 135 -33.76 -24.29 -29.19
N GLY A 136 -33.69 -23.25 -28.36
CA GLY A 136 -33.18 -21.94 -28.77
C GLY A 136 -33.90 -20.77 -28.10
N LYS A 137 -33.86 -19.60 -28.75
CA LYS A 137 -34.64 -18.43 -28.29
C LYS A 137 -36.13 -18.72 -28.51
N ARG A 138 -36.87 -18.77 -27.41
CA ARG A 138 -38.34 -18.95 -27.44
C ARG A 138 -38.99 -17.79 -28.22
N LEU A 139 -39.96 -18.12 -29.07
CA LEU A 139 -40.80 -17.15 -29.76
C LEU A 139 -41.83 -16.58 -28.78
N THR A 140 -41.76 -15.29 -28.49
CA THR A 140 -42.65 -14.62 -27.52
C THR A 140 -43.47 -13.54 -28.23
N MET A 141 -44.65 -13.89 -28.74
CA MET A 141 -45.65 -12.88 -29.16
C MET A 141 -46.30 -12.28 -27.91
N GLY A 142 -45.63 -11.38 -27.20
CA GLY A 142 -46.14 -10.72 -25.98
C GLY A 142 -46.33 -11.60 -24.73
N ALA A 143 -46.33 -12.93 -24.86
CA ALA A 143 -46.48 -13.87 -23.74
C ALA A 143 -45.18 -14.04 -22.93
N SER A 144 -45.22 -13.69 -21.64
CA SER A 144 -44.05 -13.72 -20.75
C SER A 144 -43.68 -15.09 -20.19
N SER A 145 -44.57 -16.08 -20.25
CA SER A 145 -44.37 -17.41 -19.65
C SER A 145 -44.79 -18.55 -20.58
N ILE A 146 -44.24 -19.75 -20.35
CA ILE A 146 -44.61 -20.97 -21.06
C ILE A 146 -45.87 -21.57 -20.39
N GLY A 147 -46.92 -21.79 -21.18
CA GLY A 147 -48.24 -22.18 -20.68
C GLY A 147 -48.44 -23.69 -20.46
N VAL A 148 -49.55 -24.00 -19.79
CA VAL A 148 -50.18 -25.34 -19.79
C VAL A 148 -51.28 -25.33 -20.85
N PHE A 149 -51.44 -26.44 -21.56
CA PHE A 149 -52.44 -26.60 -22.59
C PHE A 149 -53.35 -27.79 -22.24
N ALA A 150 -54.65 -27.58 -22.38
CA ALA A 150 -55.66 -28.63 -22.32
C ALA A 150 -56.51 -28.52 -23.58
N PHE A 151 -55.91 -28.89 -24.73
CA PHE A 151 -56.34 -28.56 -26.10
C PHE A 151 -56.36 -27.06 -26.44
N LEU A 152 -56.71 -26.20 -25.48
CA LEU A 152 -56.59 -24.74 -25.52
C LEU A 152 -55.57 -24.26 -24.47
N PRO A 153 -54.98 -23.06 -24.64
CA PRO A 153 -54.07 -22.49 -23.65
C PRO A 153 -54.83 -22.18 -22.35
N ALA A 154 -54.32 -22.68 -21.23
CA ALA A 154 -54.73 -22.21 -19.92
C ALA A 154 -53.86 -20.99 -19.52
N SER A 155 -54.50 -19.93 -19.06
CA SER A 155 -53.84 -18.71 -18.54
C SER A 155 -53.26 -18.95 -17.14
N MET A 156 -52.34 -19.91 -17.04
CA MET A 156 -51.77 -20.37 -15.77
C MET A 156 -50.23 -20.29 -15.79
N LEU A 157 -49.67 -19.59 -14.80
CA LEU A 157 -48.23 -19.43 -14.63
C LEU A 157 -47.60 -20.66 -13.97
N THR A 158 -47.00 -21.53 -14.78
CA THR A 158 -46.33 -22.74 -14.28
C THR A 158 -44.95 -22.49 -13.70
N ASN A 159 -44.22 -21.53 -14.28
CA ASN A 159 -42.77 -21.36 -14.09
C ASN A 159 -41.95 -22.61 -14.47
N PHE A 160 -42.44 -23.44 -15.39
CA PHE A 160 -41.63 -24.49 -16.00
C PHE A 160 -40.93 -23.97 -17.28
N PRO A 161 -39.72 -24.45 -17.59
CA PRO A 161 -39.00 -24.09 -18.82
C PRO A 161 -39.49 -24.84 -20.07
N PHE A 162 -40.60 -25.58 -19.97
CA PHE A 162 -41.19 -26.38 -21.02
C PHE A 162 -42.72 -26.32 -20.94
N ALA A 163 -43.39 -26.50 -22.06
CA ALA A 163 -44.85 -26.51 -22.13
C ALA A 163 -45.39 -27.90 -21.79
N ILE A 164 -46.53 -27.94 -21.12
CA ILE A 164 -47.21 -29.17 -20.74
C ILE A 164 -48.57 -29.19 -21.42
N HIS A 165 -48.89 -30.27 -22.12
CA HIS A 165 -50.19 -30.52 -22.68
C HIS A 165 -50.76 -31.87 -22.23
N SER A 166 -51.98 -31.86 -21.70
CA SER A 166 -52.74 -33.07 -21.36
C SER A 166 -54.24 -32.78 -21.30
N ASP A 167 -55.09 -33.81 -21.15
CA ASP A 167 -56.55 -33.65 -20.99
C ASP A 167 -56.91 -33.21 -19.56
N PHE A 168 -56.38 -32.06 -19.14
CA PHE A 168 -56.66 -31.50 -17.82
C PHE A 168 -58.09 -30.96 -17.74
N ILE A 169 -58.72 -31.14 -16.58
CA ILE A 169 -60.00 -30.53 -16.26
C ILE A 169 -59.77 -29.08 -15.84
N LEU A 170 -60.40 -28.15 -16.54
CA LEU A 170 -60.30 -26.71 -16.28
C LEU A 170 -61.43 -26.21 -15.37
N ALA A 171 -61.20 -25.08 -14.72
CA ALA A 171 -62.24 -24.33 -14.02
C ALA A 171 -63.31 -23.83 -15.01
N SER A 172 -64.46 -23.39 -14.50
CA SER A 172 -65.55 -22.86 -15.34
C SER A 172 -65.13 -21.68 -16.22
N SER A 173 -64.16 -20.88 -15.77
CA SER A 173 -63.56 -19.80 -16.57
C SER A 173 -62.73 -20.29 -17.76
N GLN A 174 -62.38 -21.59 -17.80
CA GLN A 174 -61.45 -22.20 -18.77
C GLN A 174 -60.04 -21.62 -18.76
N GLU A 175 -59.70 -20.79 -17.77
CA GLU A 175 -58.40 -20.12 -17.68
C GLU A 175 -57.40 -20.87 -16.79
N ALA A 176 -57.87 -21.69 -15.85
CA ALA A 176 -57.03 -22.37 -14.87
C ALA A 176 -57.32 -23.87 -14.77
N VAL A 177 -56.27 -24.66 -14.54
CA VAL A 177 -56.37 -26.11 -14.26
C VAL A 177 -56.84 -26.32 -12.81
N LEU A 178 -57.82 -27.20 -12.60
CA LEU A 178 -58.29 -27.56 -11.25
C LEU A 178 -57.29 -28.49 -10.56
N LEU A 179 -56.34 -27.93 -9.82
CA LEU A 179 -55.24 -28.69 -9.21
C LEU A 179 -55.65 -29.60 -8.05
N ASP A 180 -56.81 -29.37 -7.46
CA ASP A 180 -57.43 -30.17 -6.40
C ASP A 180 -58.19 -31.40 -6.92
N ASN A 181 -58.44 -31.47 -8.24
CA ASN A 181 -59.15 -32.57 -8.86
C ASN A 181 -58.28 -33.84 -8.95
N LYS A 182 -58.81 -34.99 -8.50
CA LYS A 182 -58.12 -36.30 -8.52
C LYS A 182 -57.57 -36.68 -9.89
N TRP A 183 -58.29 -36.36 -10.98
CA TRP A 183 -57.85 -36.59 -12.35
C TRP A 183 -56.57 -35.83 -12.69
N ASN A 184 -56.56 -34.52 -12.40
CA ASN A 184 -55.43 -33.64 -12.69
C ASN A 184 -54.22 -33.97 -11.79
N VAL A 185 -54.45 -34.31 -10.51
CA VAL A 185 -53.38 -34.75 -9.59
C VAL A 185 -52.65 -35.97 -10.17
N GLY A 186 -53.39 -36.97 -10.66
CA GLY A 186 -52.81 -38.15 -11.31
C GLY A 186 -51.99 -37.82 -12.56
N MET A 187 -52.49 -36.94 -13.43
CA MET A 187 -51.76 -36.50 -14.60
C MET A 187 -50.48 -35.73 -14.25
N LEU A 188 -50.53 -34.85 -13.25
CA LEU A 188 -49.37 -34.09 -12.78
C LEU A 188 -48.27 -35.00 -12.22
N GLU A 189 -48.62 -36.11 -11.57
CA GLU A 189 -47.65 -37.15 -11.21
C GLU A 189 -46.97 -37.74 -12.45
N CYS A 190 -47.74 -38.07 -13.49
CA CYS A 190 -47.22 -38.60 -14.76
C CYS A 190 -46.29 -37.61 -15.49
N VAL A 191 -46.50 -36.29 -15.34
CA VAL A 191 -45.61 -35.26 -15.92
C VAL A 191 -44.17 -35.44 -15.42
N SER A 192 -43.96 -35.78 -14.15
CA SER A 192 -42.61 -35.97 -13.61
C SER A 192 -41.87 -37.14 -14.27
N SER A 193 -42.55 -38.28 -14.46
CA SER A 193 -42.02 -39.44 -15.16
C SER A 193 -41.79 -39.16 -16.66
N ALA A 194 -42.74 -38.49 -17.31
CA ALA A 194 -42.61 -38.10 -18.72
C ALA A 194 -41.39 -37.19 -18.93
N PHE A 195 -41.19 -36.22 -18.04
CA PHE A 195 -40.04 -35.33 -18.10
C PHE A 195 -38.71 -36.09 -17.98
N VAL A 196 -38.58 -37.01 -17.02
CA VAL A 196 -37.33 -37.75 -16.82
C VAL A 196 -37.03 -38.66 -18.01
N ASN A 197 -38.03 -39.33 -18.57
CA ASN A 197 -37.85 -40.14 -19.77
C ASN A 197 -37.46 -39.28 -20.98
N ALA A 198 -38.11 -38.12 -21.15
CA ALA A 198 -37.76 -37.16 -22.19
C ALA A 198 -36.33 -36.66 -22.05
N PHE A 199 -35.92 -36.29 -20.83
CA PHE A 199 -34.59 -35.82 -20.52
C PHE A 199 -33.53 -36.90 -20.78
N LEU A 200 -33.72 -38.13 -20.30
CA LEU A 200 -32.80 -39.24 -20.57
C LEU A 200 -32.74 -39.59 -22.06
N SER A 201 -33.85 -39.48 -22.78
CA SER A 201 -33.89 -39.67 -24.23
C SER A 201 -33.09 -38.60 -24.95
N PHE A 202 -33.25 -37.34 -24.56
CA PHE A 202 -32.49 -36.21 -25.09
C PHE A 202 -30.98 -36.43 -24.94
N LEU A 203 -30.53 -36.97 -23.81
CA LEU A 203 -29.12 -37.28 -23.58
C LEU A 203 -28.58 -38.44 -24.45
N ARG A 204 -29.47 -39.30 -24.98
CA ARG A 204 -29.13 -40.47 -25.83
C ARG A 204 -29.14 -40.15 -27.33
N GLU A 205 -30.04 -39.27 -27.75
CA GLU A 205 -30.30 -38.97 -29.16
C GLU A 205 -29.26 -37.98 -29.74
N GLU A 206 -28.90 -38.15 -31.01
CA GLU A 206 -28.15 -37.15 -31.77
C GLU A 206 -29.11 -36.05 -32.23
N LEU A 207 -29.44 -35.14 -31.31
CA LEU A 207 -30.22 -33.96 -31.62
C LEU A 207 -29.32 -32.88 -32.26
N PRO A 208 -29.89 -31.91 -33.00
CA PRO A 208 -29.14 -30.79 -33.61
C PRO A 208 -28.45 -29.85 -32.60
N CYS A 209 -28.63 -30.07 -31.29
CA CYS A 209 -28.14 -29.21 -30.23
C CYS A 209 -27.23 -29.98 -29.26
N PRO A 210 -26.26 -29.30 -28.61
CA PRO A 210 -25.36 -29.94 -27.66
C PRO A 210 -26.11 -30.56 -26.47
N VAL A 211 -25.64 -31.72 -25.99
CA VAL A 211 -26.22 -32.47 -24.86
C VAL A 211 -26.41 -31.61 -23.60
N HIS A 212 -25.52 -30.66 -23.34
CA HIS A 212 -25.62 -29.77 -22.18
C HIS A 212 -26.83 -28.81 -22.21
N GLU A 213 -27.45 -28.59 -23.38
CA GLU A 213 -28.66 -27.76 -23.50
C GLU A 213 -29.86 -28.41 -22.78
N ALA A 214 -29.91 -29.74 -22.69
CA ALA A 214 -30.95 -30.46 -21.96
C ALA A 214 -31.10 -29.98 -20.50
N TYR A 215 -29.98 -29.63 -19.87
CA TYR A 215 -29.93 -29.19 -18.47
C TYR A 215 -30.63 -27.84 -18.24
N LYS A 216 -30.88 -27.05 -19.30
CA LYS A 216 -31.67 -25.81 -19.19
C LYS A 216 -33.14 -26.07 -18.90
N PHE A 217 -33.65 -27.26 -19.24
CA PHE A 217 -35.03 -27.63 -19.01
C PHE A 217 -35.29 -28.18 -17.60
N VAL A 218 -34.24 -28.38 -16.80
CA VAL A 218 -34.43 -28.76 -15.39
C VAL A 218 -35.06 -27.56 -14.67
N PRO A 219 -36.21 -27.74 -13.99
CA PRO A 219 -37.02 -26.62 -13.49
C PRO A 219 -36.44 -25.98 -12.21
N VAL A 220 -35.34 -25.24 -12.35
CA VAL A 220 -34.55 -24.64 -11.26
C VAL A 220 -34.41 -23.12 -11.45
N LYS A 221 -34.03 -22.37 -10.40
CA LYS A 221 -33.76 -20.91 -10.50
C LYS A 221 -32.98 -20.57 -11.78
N PRO A 222 -33.42 -19.57 -12.57
CA PRO A 222 -34.16 -18.37 -12.17
C PRO A 222 -35.68 -18.51 -12.05
N PHE A 223 -36.26 -19.66 -12.40
CA PHE A 223 -37.70 -19.87 -12.23
C PHE A 223 -38.09 -19.84 -10.75
N LYS A 224 -38.88 -18.84 -10.35
CA LYS A 224 -39.45 -18.75 -9.00
C LYS A 224 -40.32 -19.99 -8.72
N PRO A 225 -40.48 -20.43 -7.45
CA PRO A 225 -41.49 -21.40 -7.09
C PRO A 225 -42.81 -21.04 -7.74
N SER A 226 -43.55 -22.05 -8.25
CA SER A 226 -44.88 -21.78 -8.75
C SER A 226 -45.72 -21.27 -7.57
N PRO A 227 -46.64 -20.31 -7.76
CA PRO A 227 -47.60 -19.94 -6.73
C PRO A 227 -48.48 -21.14 -6.31
N PHE A 228 -48.50 -22.21 -7.10
CA PHE A 228 -49.28 -23.41 -6.87
C PHE A 228 -48.43 -24.53 -6.22
N PRO A 229 -48.80 -25.01 -5.01
CA PRO A 229 -48.09 -26.07 -4.30
C PRO A 229 -47.95 -27.38 -5.10
N GLU A 230 -48.97 -27.76 -5.87
CA GLU A 230 -49.03 -29.01 -6.63
C GLU A 230 -47.95 -29.04 -7.73
N LEU A 231 -47.72 -27.93 -8.40
CA LEU A 231 -46.64 -27.81 -9.40
C LEU A 231 -45.26 -27.84 -8.74
N ASN A 232 -45.14 -27.35 -7.51
CA ASN A 232 -43.90 -27.49 -6.74
C ASN A 232 -43.67 -28.95 -6.29
N LYS A 233 -44.72 -29.74 -6.04
CA LYS A 233 -44.60 -31.19 -5.83
C LYS A 233 -44.05 -31.88 -7.08
N VAL A 234 -44.54 -31.52 -8.28
CA VAL A 234 -44.00 -32.05 -9.55
C VAL A 234 -42.51 -31.73 -9.70
N ARG A 235 -42.09 -30.48 -9.40
CA ARG A 235 -40.67 -30.09 -9.40
C ARG A 235 -39.83 -30.96 -8.46
N GLN A 236 -40.33 -31.23 -7.26
CA GLN A 236 -39.66 -32.08 -6.29
C GLN A 236 -39.61 -33.55 -6.73
N SER A 237 -40.66 -34.07 -7.34
CA SER A 237 -40.67 -35.42 -7.92
C SER A 237 -39.66 -35.56 -9.06
N ILE A 238 -39.55 -34.56 -9.94
CA ILE A 238 -38.51 -34.52 -11.00
C ILE A 238 -37.12 -34.58 -10.37
N LYS A 239 -36.87 -33.82 -9.29
CA LYS A 239 -35.59 -33.84 -8.57
C LYS A 239 -35.23 -35.24 -8.07
N GLU A 240 -36.15 -35.89 -7.37
CA GLU A 240 -35.89 -37.20 -6.77
C GLU A 240 -35.75 -38.31 -7.81
N LEU A 241 -36.50 -38.23 -8.92
CA LEU A 241 -36.34 -39.17 -10.04
C LEU A 241 -34.99 -38.98 -10.76
N LEU A 242 -34.59 -37.74 -11.07
CA LEU A 242 -33.30 -37.48 -11.73
C LEU A 242 -32.09 -37.92 -10.91
N LYS A 243 -32.16 -37.81 -9.57
CA LYS A 243 -31.09 -38.31 -8.68
C LYS A 243 -30.86 -39.81 -8.82
N ASN A 244 -31.90 -40.58 -9.14
CA ASN A 244 -31.87 -42.04 -9.11
C ASN A 244 -31.69 -42.69 -10.48
N SER A 245 -32.06 -42.01 -11.57
CA SER A 245 -32.21 -42.63 -12.91
C SER A 245 -31.01 -42.52 -13.86
N MET A 246 -29.88 -41.93 -13.46
CA MET A 246 -28.76 -41.58 -14.35
C MET A 246 -27.68 -42.67 -14.57
N ARG A 247 -28.02 -43.96 -14.60
CA ARG A 247 -27.05 -45.05 -14.87
C ARG A 247 -27.09 -45.53 -16.33
N ASP A 248 -25.91 -45.88 -16.84
CA ASP A 248 -25.67 -46.60 -18.10
C ASP A 248 -26.27 -45.97 -19.38
N LEU A 249 -25.79 -44.77 -19.72
CA LEU A 249 -25.96 -44.22 -21.06
C LEU A 249 -24.74 -44.59 -21.92
N HIS A 250 -24.95 -45.44 -22.93
CA HIS A 250 -23.91 -45.78 -23.90
C HIS A 250 -23.49 -44.54 -24.72
N ARG A 251 -22.28 -44.04 -24.47
CA ARG A 251 -21.36 -43.36 -25.41
C ARG A 251 -20.02 -43.10 -24.70
N LYS A 252 -19.03 -42.54 -25.41
CA LYS A 252 -17.65 -42.21 -24.97
C LYS A 252 -17.53 -41.42 -23.63
N THR A 253 -18.64 -41.00 -23.03
CA THR A 253 -18.75 -40.24 -21.78
C THR A 253 -19.47 -41.07 -20.71
N LEU A 254 -18.86 -41.25 -19.54
CA LEU A 254 -19.46 -41.99 -18.42
C LEU A 254 -20.55 -41.15 -17.75
N PHE A 255 -21.79 -41.64 -17.74
CA PHE A 255 -22.88 -41.05 -16.97
C PHE A 255 -22.96 -41.69 -15.58
N CYS A 256 -23.12 -40.87 -14.54
CA CYS A 256 -23.23 -41.32 -13.15
C CYS A 256 -24.37 -40.61 -12.44
N LYS A 257 -24.73 -41.10 -11.24
CA LYS A 257 -25.73 -40.43 -10.41
C LYS A 257 -25.19 -39.07 -9.95
N PRO A 258 -26.04 -38.02 -9.83
CA PRO A 258 -25.58 -36.71 -9.35
C PRO A 258 -24.81 -36.75 -8.03
N ASN A 259 -25.18 -37.61 -7.08
CA ASN A 259 -24.49 -37.74 -5.80
C ASN A 259 -23.07 -38.34 -5.91
N GLU A 260 -22.84 -39.10 -6.98
CA GLU A 260 -21.55 -39.70 -7.34
C GLU A 260 -20.69 -38.72 -8.16
N ALA A 261 -21.18 -37.52 -8.50
CA ALA A 261 -20.44 -36.51 -9.25
C ALA A 261 -19.92 -35.39 -8.32
N ILE A 262 -18.79 -34.79 -8.70
CA ILE A 262 -18.18 -33.66 -7.99
C ILE A 262 -17.72 -32.57 -8.95
N ARG A 263 -17.89 -31.31 -8.52
CA ARG A 263 -17.43 -30.16 -9.28
C ARG A 263 -16.09 -29.65 -8.73
N ILE A 264 -15.05 -29.66 -9.56
CA ILE A 264 -13.72 -29.18 -9.17
C ILE A 264 -13.53 -27.71 -9.55
N LEU A 265 -12.40 -27.12 -9.15
CA LEU A 265 -12.03 -25.76 -9.52
C LEU A 265 -11.74 -25.70 -11.04
N PRO A 266 -12.30 -24.74 -11.79
CA PRO A 266 -12.10 -24.64 -13.24
C PRO A 266 -10.62 -24.54 -13.64
N LYS A 267 -9.82 -23.83 -12.83
CA LYS A 267 -8.36 -23.74 -13.02
C LYS A 267 -7.67 -25.10 -12.91
N PHE A 268 -8.16 -25.99 -12.05
CA PHE A 268 -7.61 -27.34 -11.91
C PHE A 268 -8.11 -28.25 -13.03
N GLN A 269 -9.37 -28.12 -13.43
CA GLN A 269 -9.92 -28.92 -14.53
C GLN A 269 -9.19 -28.64 -15.85
N SER A 270 -8.87 -27.37 -16.13
CA SER A 270 -8.11 -27.01 -17.34
C SER A 270 -6.70 -27.62 -17.38
N LEU A 271 -6.09 -27.87 -16.21
CA LEU A 271 -4.82 -28.60 -16.11
C LEU A 271 -5.02 -30.08 -16.47
N LEU A 272 -6.05 -30.73 -15.92
CA LEU A 272 -6.32 -32.15 -16.15
C LEU A 272 -6.59 -32.48 -17.62
N VAL A 273 -7.32 -31.62 -18.33
CA VAL A 273 -7.62 -31.82 -19.77
C VAL A 273 -6.34 -31.81 -20.63
N ARG A 274 -5.31 -31.10 -20.19
CA ARG A 274 -4.03 -30.97 -20.90
C ARG A 274 -3.00 -32.04 -20.51
N LEU A 275 -3.34 -32.91 -19.55
CA LEU A 275 -2.48 -33.98 -19.07
C LEU A 275 -2.85 -35.30 -19.74
N PRO A 276 -1.87 -36.18 -20.03
CA PRO A 276 -2.12 -37.49 -20.62
C PRO A 276 -2.61 -38.48 -19.55
N LEU A 277 -3.73 -38.17 -18.88
CA LEU A 277 -4.32 -39.03 -17.86
C LEU A 277 -5.25 -40.08 -18.51
N PRO A 278 -5.20 -41.36 -18.10
CA PRO A 278 -6.19 -42.34 -18.54
C PRO A 278 -7.58 -41.89 -18.03
N LEU A 279 -8.57 -41.87 -18.93
CA LEU A 279 -10.00 -41.60 -18.64
C LEU A 279 -10.57 -42.73 -17.75
N VAL A 280 -10.16 -42.80 -16.49
CA VAL A 280 -10.57 -43.85 -15.56
C VAL A 280 -10.94 -43.19 -14.23
N ARG A 281 -11.99 -43.74 -13.61
CA ARG A 281 -12.51 -43.40 -12.28
C ARG A 281 -11.43 -42.84 -11.35
N LEU A 282 -11.70 -41.65 -10.84
CA LEU A 282 -10.81 -40.97 -9.91
C LEU A 282 -11.19 -41.44 -8.51
N ASP A 283 -10.69 -42.62 -8.14
CA ASP A 283 -10.93 -43.26 -6.84
C ASP A 283 -10.63 -42.28 -5.66
N LEU A 284 -9.76 -41.30 -5.88
CA LEU A 284 -9.36 -40.24 -4.96
C LEU A 284 -10.45 -39.33 -4.40
N PHE A 285 -11.52 -39.09 -5.16
CA PHE A 285 -12.64 -38.25 -4.73
C PHE A 285 -13.85 -39.06 -4.25
N ASP A 286 -13.79 -40.39 -4.34
CA ASP A 286 -14.96 -41.29 -4.29
C ASP A 286 -16.09 -40.89 -5.26
N LYS A 287 -15.79 -40.04 -6.26
CA LYS A 287 -16.74 -39.35 -7.13
C LYS A 287 -16.16 -39.06 -8.51
N PHE A 288 -17.02 -39.01 -9.53
CA PHE A 288 -16.71 -38.64 -10.91
C PHE A 288 -16.59 -37.12 -11.07
N ILE A 289 -15.59 -36.65 -11.82
CA ILE A 289 -15.47 -35.23 -12.17
C ILE A 289 -16.55 -34.86 -13.19
N LEU A 290 -17.22 -33.74 -12.93
CA LEU A 290 -18.19 -33.15 -13.86
C LEU A 290 -17.52 -32.72 -15.17
N ASP A 291 -18.18 -32.94 -16.30
CA ASP A 291 -17.72 -32.49 -17.62
C ASP A 291 -17.63 -30.95 -17.71
N SER A 292 -16.61 -30.45 -18.41
CA SER A 292 -16.33 -29.01 -18.54
C SER A 292 -17.46 -28.23 -19.22
N SER A 293 -18.27 -28.87 -20.08
CA SER A 293 -19.41 -28.23 -20.74
C SER A 293 -20.52 -27.80 -19.78
N LEU A 294 -20.58 -28.40 -18.59
CA LEU A 294 -21.56 -28.10 -17.54
C LEU A 294 -21.04 -27.13 -16.47
N GLU A 295 -19.78 -26.69 -16.54
CA GLU A 295 -19.19 -25.77 -15.55
C GLU A 295 -19.64 -24.31 -15.70
N HIS A 296 -20.32 -23.97 -16.80
CA HIS A 296 -20.78 -22.61 -17.03
C HIS A 296 -21.74 -22.12 -15.93
N GLN A 297 -21.59 -20.87 -15.49
CA GLN A 297 -22.40 -20.24 -14.43
C GLN A 297 -23.93 -20.43 -14.61
N ARG A 298 -24.42 -20.53 -15.85
CA ARG A 298 -25.83 -20.74 -16.19
C ARG A 298 -26.41 -22.05 -15.65
N TYR A 299 -25.57 -23.07 -15.40
CA TYR A 299 -25.99 -24.38 -14.90
C TYR A 299 -25.80 -24.56 -13.41
N ARG A 300 -25.18 -23.58 -12.73
CA ARG A 300 -24.84 -23.70 -11.31
C ARG A 300 -26.05 -24.01 -10.44
N SER A 301 -27.17 -23.33 -10.68
CA SER A 301 -28.42 -23.55 -9.95
C SER A 301 -28.93 -24.98 -10.16
N VAL A 302 -28.89 -25.49 -11.39
CA VAL A 302 -29.30 -26.85 -11.76
C VAL A 302 -28.43 -27.89 -11.05
N LEU A 303 -27.11 -27.72 -11.07
CA LEU A 303 -26.18 -28.62 -10.39
C LEU A 303 -26.40 -28.65 -8.87
N GLU A 304 -26.58 -27.49 -8.25
CA GLU A 304 -26.90 -27.38 -6.82
C GLU A 304 -28.25 -28.03 -6.49
N PHE A 305 -29.24 -27.87 -7.36
CA PHE A 305 -30.55 -28.51 -7.21
C PHE A 305 -30.49 -30.03 -7.28
N LEU A 306 -29.64 -30.58 -8.16
CA LEU A 306 -29.37 -32.02 -8.26
C LEU A 306 -28.51 -32.57 -7.12
N GLY A 307 -27.94 -31.72 -6.26
CA GLY A 307 -27.08 -32.12 -5.14
C GLY A 307 -25.61 -32.31 -5.51
N ILE A 308 -25.17 -31.78 -6.65
CA ILE A 308 -23.76 -31.83 -7.07
C ILE A 308 -23.03 -30.71 -6.34
N HIS A 309 -22.24 -31.09 -5.35
CA HIS A 309 -21.45 -30.15 -4.56
C HIS A 309 -20.12 -29.83 -5.24
N SER A 310 -19.60 -28.62 -4.98
CA SER A 310 -18.25 -28.26 -5.38
C SER A 310 -17.25 -28.75 -4.32
N ALA A 311 -16.12 -29.29 -4.78
CA ALA A 311 -14.98 -29.65 -3.94
C ALA A 311 -14.28 -28.44 -3.28
N GLY A 312 -14.72 -27.21 -3.57
CA GLY A 312 -14.04 -25.93 -3.27
C GLY A 312 -13.90 -25.53 -1.80
N GLY A 313 -13.84 -26.47 -0.85
CA GLY A 313 -13.61 -26.21 0.58
C GLY A 313 -12.28 -26.78 1.09
N SER A 314 -12.02 -28.07 0.85
CA SER A 314 -10.82 -28.77 1.30
C SER A 314 -9.82 -28.87 0.15
N TYR A 315 -8.67 -28.21 0.30
CA TYR A 315 -7.58 -28.29 -0.67
C TYR A 315 -6.78 -29.59 -0.48
N ASP A 316 -7.06 -30.34 0.58
CA ASP A 316 -6.43 -31.64 0.87
C ASP A 316 -6.76 -32.67 -0.23
N SER A 317 -7.98 -32.62 -0.79
CA SER A 317 -8.34 -33.49 -1.92
C SER A 317 -7.53 -33.17 -3.18
N TYR A 318 -7.30 -31.88 -3.47
CA TYR A 318 -6.45 -31.49 -4.60
C TYR A 318 -4.99 -31.84 -4.36
N ALA A 319 -4.49 -31.63 -3.14
CA ALA A 319 -3.15 -32.02 -2.73
C ALA A 319 -2.93 -33.53 -2.89
N ARG A 320 -3.91 -34.34 -2.47
CA ARG A 320 -3.90 -35.80 -2.64
C ARG A 320 -3.88 -36.21 -4.11
N CYS A 321 -4.72 -35.58 -4.96
CA CYS A 321 -4.71 -35.84 -6.40
C CYS A 321 -3.37 -35.51 -7.07
N ILE A 322 -2.76 -34.37 -6.74
CA ILE A 322 -1.46 -33.99 -7.30
C ILE A 322 -0.39 -35.02 -6.92
N LYS A 323 -0.45 -35.53 -5.69
CA LYS A 323 0.49 -36.53 -5.17
C LYS A 323 0.28 -37.91 -5.81
N GLU A 324 -0.94 -38.45 -5.78
CA GLU A 324 -1.21 -39.83 -6.21
C GLU A 324 -1.19 -40.01 -7.73
N TRP A 325 -1.52 -38.98 -8.51
CA TRP A 325 -1.37 -39.04 -9.97
C TRP A 325 0.00 -38.58 -10.45
N GLU A 326 0.92 -38.28 -9.52
CA GLU A 326 2.25 -37.77 -9.84
C GLU A 326 2.20 -36.63 -10.86
N LEU A 327 1.23 -35.71 -10.72
CA LEU A 327 0.95 -34.69 -11.73
C LEU A 327 2.17 -33.81 -12.01
N ALA A 328 2.99 -33.59 -10.99
CA ALA A 328 4.25 -32.89 -11.16
C ALA A 328 5.16 -33.63 -12.14
N VAL A 329 5.28 -34.96 -12.07
CA VAL A 329 6.12 -35.77 -12.97
C VAL A 329 5.54 -35.76 -14.39
N LEU A 330 4.25 -36.04 -14.54
CA LEU A 330 3.56 -36.13 -15.83
C LEU A 330 3.43 -34.80 -16.58
N ALA A 331 3.42 -33.67 -15.87
CA ALA A 331 3.22 -32.37 -16.49
C ALA A 331 4.42 -31.96 -17.37
N PHE A 332 4.13 -31.72 -18.65
CA PHE A 332 5.04 -31.06 -19.59
C PHE A 332 5.30 -29.61 -19.18
N LYS A 333 6.37 -29.01 -19.71
CA LYS A 333 6.89 -27.70 -19.28
C LYS A 333 5.81 -26.62 -19.06
N ASP A 334 4.90 -26.41 -20.00
CA ASP A 334 3.91 -25.32 -19.90
C ASP A 334 2.79 -25.64 -18.90
N VAL A 335 2.31 -26.89 -18.90
CA VAL A 335 1.30 -27.38 -17.94
C VAL A 335 1.85 -27.40 -16.52
N TYR A 336 3.14 -27.68 -16.36
CA TYR A 336 3.83 -27.68 -15.08
C TYR A 336 3.92 -26.26 -14.48
N ILE A 337 4.20 -25.24 -15.29
CA ILE A 337 4.16 -23.85 -14.80
C ILE A 337 2.74 -23.43 -14.40
N ASP A 338 1.73 -23.85 -15.17
CA ASP A 338 0.33 -23.61 -14.81
C ASP A 338 -0.07 -24.33 -13.51
N LEU A 339 0.44 -25.55 -13.27
CA LEU A 339 0.28 -26.29 -12.01
C LEU A 339 0.92 -25.54 -10.84
N LEU A 340 2.14 -25.00 -11.02
CA LEU A 340 2.78 -24.16 -10.00
C LEU A 340 1.98 -22.87 -9.74
N CYS A 341 1.40 -22.26 -10.78
CA CYS A 341 0.52 -21.10 -10.62
C CYS A 341 -0.73 -21.45 -9.81
N PHE A 342 -1.35 -22.60 -10.05
CA PHE A 342 -2.50 -23.07 -9.28
C PHE A 342 -2.16 -23.25 -7.80
N ILE A 343 -1.04 -23.90 -7.48
CA ILE A 343 -0.59 -24.09 -6.09
C ILE A 343 -0.27 -22.75 -5.41
N ALA A 344 0.38 -21.84 -6.14
CA ALA A 344 0.75 -20.52 -5.63
C ALA A 344 -0.46 -19.62 -5.36
N ASP A 345 -1.51 -19.69 -6.19
CA ASP A 345 -2.75 -18.92 -6.05
C ASP A 345 -3.55 -19.31 -4.81
N GLU A 346 -3.61 -20.61 -4.52
CA GLU A 346 -4.58 -21.18 -3.60
C GLU A 346 -4.05 -21.39 -2.17
N ARG A 347 -2.81 -20.95 -1.91
CA ARG A 347 -1.97 -21.08 -0.71
C ARG A 347 -2.68 -21.55 0.59
N LYS A 348 -2.90 -22.85 0.72
CA LYS A 348 -3.26 -23.56 1.98
C LYS A 348 -2.13 -24.51 2.40
N ASP A 349 -2.00 -24.77 3.71
CA ASP A 349 -1.03 -25.71 4.28
C ASP A 349 -1.10 -27.12 3.65
N ALA A 350 -2.26 -27.47 3.08
CA ALA A 350 -2.53 -28.71 2.37
C ALA A 350 -1.47 -29.10 1.31
N PHE A 351 -0.85 -28.13 0.63
CA PHE A 351 0.12 -28.40 -0.44
C PHE A 351 1.58 -28.50 0.03
N ARG A 352 1.85 -28.27 1.32
CA ARG A 352 3.23 -28.16 1.83
C ARG A 352 4.02 -29.45 1.66
N ASP A 353 3.38 -30.59 1.92
CA ASP A 353 3.98 -31.92 1.88
C ASP A 353 3.79 -32.63 0.52
N VAL A 354 3.22 -31.95 -0.47
CA VAL A 354 2.99 -32.52 -1.80
C VAL A 354 4.27 -32.40 -2.64
N PRO A 355 4.77 -33.49 -3.26
CA PRO A 355 5.98 -33.47 -4.08
C PRO A 355 5.71 -32.78 -5.42
N VAL A 356 6.05 -31.50 -5.53
CA VAL A 356 5.72 -30.66 -6.69
C VAL A 356 6.91 -29.97 -7.33
N LEU A 357 8.03 -29.80 -6.63
CA LEU A 357 9.19 -29.07 -7.12
C LEU A 357 10.15 -30.02 -7.83
N LYS A 358 10.29 -29.86 -9.15
CA LYS A 358 11.27 -30.59 -9.96
C LYS A 358 12.69 -30.13 -9.68
N TYR A 359 13.63 -31.07 -9.63
CA TYR A 359 15.06 -30.79 -9.57
C TYR A 359 15.87 -31.86 -10.31
N ILE A 360 17.09 -31.51 -10.73
CA ILE A 360 18.07 -32.46 -11.26
C ILE A 360 18.91 -33.01 -10.10
N ASN A 361 18.88 -34.32 -9.89
CA ASN A 361 19.69 -35.01 -8.88
C ASN A 361 21.17 -35.13 -9.33
N HIS A 362 22.05 -35.68 -8.48
CA HIS A 362 23.48 -35.83 -8.80
C HIS A 362 23.75 -36.80 -9.97
N ASP A 363 22.80 -37.69 -10.28
CA ASP A 363 22.89 -38.61 -11.42
C ASP A 363 22.36 -38.00 -12.73
N GLY A 364 21.99 -36.70 -12.73
CA GLY A 364 21.42 -36.02 -13.89
C GLY A 364 19.95 -36.36 -14.18
N LYS A 365 19.27 -37.09 -13.28
CA LYS A 365 17.86 -37.45 -13.43
C LYS A 365 16.94 -36.39 -12.82
N VAL A 366 15.75 -36.23 -13.40
CA VAL A 366 14.73 -35.30 -12.89
C VAL A 366 13.90 -35.99 -11.81
N GLU A 367 13.93 -35.45 -10.60
CA GLU A 367 13.14 -35.90 -9.45
C GLU A 367 12.23 -34.78 -8.94
N VAL A 368 11.29 -35.11 -8.05
CA VAL A 368 10.36 -34.16 -7.44
C VAL A 368 10.47 -34.19 -5.92
N CYS A 369 10.51 -33.01 -5.29
CA CYS A 369 10.45 -32.87 -3.84
C CYS A 369 9.27 -31.98 -3.41
N SER A 370 8.88 -32.09 -2.14
CA SER A 370 7.83 -31.25 -1.55
C SER A 370 8.34 -29.86 -1.17
N ILE A 371 7.41 -28.91 -0.96
CA ILE A 371 7.74 -27.56 -0.50
C ILE A 371 8.27 -27.59 0.94
N ALA A 372 7.75 -28.48 1.79
CA ALA A 372 8.25 -28.75 3.13
C ALA A 372 9.72 -29.21 3.10
N GLN A 373 10.05 -30.15 2.22
CA GLN A 373 11.41 -30.65 2.04
C GLN A 373 12.36 -29.58 1.49
N ALA A 374 11.88 -28.74 0.57
CA ALA A 374 12.65 -27.63 0.00
C ALA A 374 12.90 -26.47 0.98
N SER A 375 11.98 -26.28 1.95
CA SER A 375 12.09 -25.23 2.98
C SER A 375 12.81 -25.73 4.24
N GLY A 376 12.67 -27.02 4.57
CA GLY A 376 13.23 -27.65 5.75
C GLY A 376 14.54 -28.38 5.47
N LYS A 377 15.66 -27.66 5.39
CA LYS A 377 17.08 -28.13 5.44
C LYS A 377 17.54 -29.31 4.54
N ILE A 378 16.66 -30.13 3.95
CA ILE A 378 16.98 -31.42 3.30
C ILE A 378 17.19 -31.25 1.80
N TYR A 379 16.39 -30.43 1.11
CA TYR A 379 16.57 -30.14 -0.32
C TYR A 379 16.56 -28.62 -0.53
N LYS A 380 17.37 -28.09 -1.46
CA LYS A 380 17.38 -26.66 -1.81
C LYS A 380 17.36 -26.51 -3.33
N VAL A 381 16.17 -26.42 -3.91
CA VAL A 381 15.99 -26.28 -5.37
C VAL A 381 16.20 -24.82 -5.81
N ARG A 382 16.99 -24.58 -6.86
CA ARG A 382 17.42 -23.26 -7.36
C ARG A 382 17.25 -23.11 -8.86
N TYR A 383 17.20 -21.87 -9.34
CA TYR A 383 17.31 -21.58 -10.78
C TYR A 383 18.02 -20.26 -11.04
N GLY A 384 18.75 -20.21 -12.17
CA GLY A 384 19.35 -18.99 -12.70
C GLY A 384 18.34 -18.25 -13.58
N LYS A 385 18.46 -16.92 -13.67
CA LYS A 385 17.63 -16.13 -14.61
C LYS A 385 18.15 -16.25 -16.04
N ASP A 386 19.46 -16.22 -16.18
CA ASP A 386 20.12 -16.41 -17.46
C ASP A 386 20.19 -17.90 -17.80
N HIS A 387 19.86 -18.23 -19.04
CA HIS A 387 19.78 -19.62 -19.50
C HIS A 387 21.14 -20.30 -19.51
N GLU A 388 22.18 -19.63 -20.03
CA GLU A 388 23.52 -20.20 -20.17
C GLU A 388 24.14 -20.45 -18.80
N HIS A 389 24.01 -19.49 -17.88
CA HIS A 389 24.47 -19.65 -16.50
C HIS A 389 23.69 -20.76 -15.77
N HIS A 390 22.39 -20.92 -16.05
CA HIS A 390 21.60 -21.97 -15.41
C HIS A 390 21.90 -23.37 -15.96
N ALA A 391 22.16 -23.50 -17.25
CA ALA A 391 22.61 -24.73 -17.86
C ALA A 391 23.96 -25.17 -17.28
N TRP A 392 24.91 -24.25 -17.22
CA TRP A 392 26.22 -24.48 -16.60
C TRP A 392 26.12 -24.90 -15.12
N LEU A 393 25.23 -24.28 -14.33
CA LEU A 393 24.99 -24.68 -12.94
C LEU A 393 24.42 -26.09 -12.81
N ASN A 394 23.57 -26.52 -13.75
CA ASN A 394 23.06 -27.89 -13.79
C ASN A 394 24.17 -28.89 -14.11
N GLU A 395 25.05 -28.59 -15.06
CA GLU A 395 26.20 -29.44 -15.43
C GLU A 395 27.14 -29.65 -14.23
N ILE A 396 27.51 -28.57 -13.53
CA ILE A 396 28.37 -28.67 -12.33
C ILE A 396 27.70 -29.46 -11.21
N ASN A 397 26.39 -29.32 -11.04
CA ASN A 397 25.66 -30.05 -10.00
C ASN A 397 25.68 -31.56 -10.21
N VAL A 398 25.74 -32.01 -11.47
CA VAL A 398 25.84 -33.43 -11.85
C VAL A 398 27.28 -33.93 -11.70
N GLU A 399 28.28 -33.16 -12.13
CA GLU A 399 29.67 -33.60 -12.11
C GLU A 399 30.31 -33.62 -10.71
N VAL A 400 30.05 -32.59 -9.91
CA VAL A 400 30.78 -32.34 -8.66
C VAL A 400 29.89 -32.51 -7.42
N GLY A 401 28.57 -32.43 -7.60
CA GLY A 401 27.59 -32.47 -6.52
C GLY A 401 27.63 -31.23 -5.63
N CYS A 402 26.59 -30.38 -5.70
CA CYS A 402 26.59 -29.17 -4.87
C CYS A 402 26.45 -29.49 -3.37
N PRO A 403 27.34 -28.96 -2.51
CA PRO A 403 27.30 -29.23 -1.08
C PRO A 403 26.03 -28.68 -0.41
N GLY A 404 25.50 -29.41 0.58
CA GLY A 404 24.33 -29.01 1.36
C GLY A 404 22.97 -29.20 0.65
N CYS A 405 22.88 -30.27 -0.16
CA CYS A 405 21.68 -30.73 -0.87
C CYS A 405 21.03 -29.63 -1.74
N ILE A 406 21.88 -28.86 -2.42
CA ILE A 406 21.46 -27.85 -3.38
C ILE A 406 21.25 -28.54 -4.72
N PHE A 407 20.07 -28.35 -5.29
CA PHE A 407 19.70 -28.89 -6.59
C PHE A 407 19.16 -27.77 -7.46
N PHE A 408 19.09 -28.00 -8.77
CA PHE A 408 18.65 -26.98 -9.72
C PHE A 408 17.42 -27.45 -10.48
N LEU A 409 16.54 -26.52 -10.85
CA LEU A 409 15.41 -26.78 -11.74
C LEU A 409 15.93 -27.33 -13.08
N PRO A 410 15.19 -28.23 -13.74
CA PRO A 410 15.55 -28.64 -15.09
C PRO A 410 15.56 -27.45 -16.06
N GLY A 411 16.56 -27.39 -16.94
CA GLY A 411 16.76 -26.24 -17.85
C GLY A 411 15.54 -25.92 -18.72
N THR A 412 14.82 -26.94 -19.19
CA THR A 412 13.57 -26.77 -19.95
C THR A 412 12.45 -26.11 -19.16
N ILE A 413 12.38 -26.39 -17.85
CA ILE A 413 11.42 -25.79 -16.92
C ILE A 413 11.85 -24.38 -16.55
N GLN A 414 13.14 -24.13 -16.36
CA GLN A 414 13.65 -22.78 -16.10
C GLN A 414 13.36 -21.83 -17.28
N GLN A 415 13.58 -22.27 -18.53
CA GLN A 415 13.25 -21.47 -19.70
C GLN A 415 11.76 -21.13 -19.77
N ALA A 416 10.90 -22.13 -19.53
CA ALA A 416 9.44 -21.94 -19.52
C ALA A 416 9.01 -21.00 -18.39
N LEU A 417 9.59 -21.15 -17.19
CA LEU A 417 9.32 -20.32 -16.03
C LEU A 417 9.66 -18.85 -16.29
N VAL A 418 10.85 -18.56 -16.84
CA VAL A 418 11.31 -17.18 -17.10
C VAL A 418 10.48 -16.51 -18.21
N LYS A 419 10.01 -17.27 -19.21
CA LYS A 419 9.18 -16.76 -20.31
C LYS A 419 7.69 -16.61 -19.94
N HIS A 420 7.26 -17.17 -18.82
CA HIS A 420 5.85 -17.18 -18.44
C HIS A 420 5.35 -15.80 -18.01
N SER A 421 4.13 -15.42 -18.39
CA SER A 421 3.52 -14.12 -18.08
C SER A 421 3.45 -13.84 -16.57
N ARG A 422 3.31 -14.89 -15.74
CA ARG A 422 3.24 -14.80 -14.28
C ARG A 422 4.58 -14.98 -13.56
N PHE A 423 5.70 -14.93 -14.28
CA PHE A 423 7.04 -15.15 -13.71
C PHE A 423 7.31 -14.31 -12.45
N HIS A 424 6.94 -13.02 -12.45
CA HIS A 424 7.19 -12.14 -11.31
C HIS A 424 6.47 -12.61 -10.03
N PHE A 425 5.21 -13.05 -10.17
CA PHE A 425 4.42 -13.60 -9.06
C PHE A 425 5.01 -14.91 -8.53
N LEU A 426 5.34 -15.84 -9.44
CA LEU A 426 5.97 -17.11 -9.08
C LEU A 426 7.34 -16.92 -8.44
N LYS A 427 8.14 -15.96 -8.92
CA LYS A 427 9.44 -15.58 -8.35
C LYS A 427 9.28 -15.12 -6.90
N GLN A 428 8.34 -14.21 -6.63
CA GLN A 428 8.10 -13.73 -5.26
C GLN A 428 7.60 -14.86 -4.35
N TRP A 429 6.73 -15.73 -4.85
CA TRP A 429 6.24 -16.89 -4.12
C TRP A 429 7.37 -17.88 -3.79
N LEU A 430 8.18 -18.29 -4.77
CA LEU A 430 9.33 -19.19 -4.58
C LEU A 430 10.43 -18.56 -3.69
N ALA A 431 10.69 -17.26 -3.83
CA ALA A 431 11.71 -16.55 -3.04
C ALA A 431 11.35 -16.46 -1.55
N LYS A 432 10.05 -16.40 -1.22
CA LYS A 432 9.57 -16.44 0.17
C LYS A 432 9.83 -17.81 0.82
N GLU A 433 9.80 -18.89 0.05
CA GLU A 433 9.87 -20.27 0.55
C GLU A 433 11.26 -20.92 0.41
N ALA A 434 12.17 -20.42 -0.44
CA ALA A 434 13.51 -20.99 -0.67
C ALA A 434 14.63 -19.92 -0.70
N ARG A 435 15.34 -19.68 0.42
CA ARG A 435 16.43 -18.68 0.53
C ARG A 435 17.83 -19.26 0.24
N ILE A 436 18.63 -18.62 -0.63
CA ILE A 436 19.99 -19.08 -1.07
C ILE A 436 20.91 -19.20 0.14
N PRO A 437 21.55 -20.34 0.46
CA PRO A 437 22.50 -20.38 1.58
C PRO A 437 23.74 -19.54 1.23
N ILE A 438 24.23 -18.78 2.20
CA ILE A 438 25.36 -17.85 2.03
C ILE A 438 26.38 -18.19 3.10
N ILE A 439 27.66 -18.18 2.75
CA ILE A 439 28.76 -18.25 3.71
C ILE A 439 28.99 -16.83 4.20
N ASP A 440 28.85 -16.64 5.51
CA ASP A 440 28.99 -15.33 6.13
C ASP A 440 30.46 -14.86 6.24
N GLY A 441 30.68 -13.61 6.67
CA GLY A 441 32.03 -13.08 6.96
C GLY A 441 32.85 -13.88 7.96
N SER A 442 32.20 -14.73 8.76
CA SER A 442 32.86 -15.63 9.72
C SER A 442 33.15 -17.03 9.15
N GLY A 443 32.90 -17.26 7.86
CA GLY A 443 33.12 -18.55 7.20
C GLY A 443 32.03 -19.60 7.47
N HIS A 444 30.90 -19.22 8.08
CA HIS A 444 29.82 -20.15 8.41
C HIS A 444 28.68 -20.11 7.40
N LEU A 445 28.13 -21.28 7.07
CA LEU A 445 26.99 -21.40 6.16
C LEU A 445 25.68 -20.96 6.86
N ARG A 446 25.09 -19.85 6.41
CA ARG A 446 23.82 -19.32 6.91
C ARG A 446 22.67 -19.63 5.96
N THR A 447 21.64 -20.27 6.50
CA THR A 447 20.43 -20.69 5.76
C THR A 447 19.20 -19.83 6.05
N LYS A 448 19.18 -19.12 7.18
CA LYS A 448 18.13 -18.17 7.56
C LYS A 448 18.71 -16.76 7.58
N ARG A 449 17.99 -15.80 6.98
CA ARG A 449 18.36 -14.37 7.02
C ARG A 449 17.17 -13.43 6.93
N VAL A 450 17.21 -12.32 7.67
CA VAL A 450 16.28 -11.19 7.57
C VAL A 450 16.74 -10.24 6.45
N ALA A 451 18.05 -9.95 6.39
CA ALA A 451 18.67 -9.16 5.33
C ALA A 451 20.08 -9.68 5.03
N THR A 452 20.55 -9.44 3.80
CA THR A 452 21.93 -9.74 3.38
C THR A 452 22.73 -8.43 3.33
N LEU A 453 23.88 -8.38 4.01
CA LEU A 453 24.79 -7.24 3.95
C LEU A 453 25.87 -7.48 2.90
N VAL A 454 26.30 -6.41 2.23
CA VAL A 454 27.48 -6.46 1.35
C VAL A 454 28.74 -6.85 2.13
N SER A 455 29.72 -7.44 1.44
CA SER A 455 30.96 -7.92 2.07
C SER A 455 31.72 -6.83 2.83
N ALA A 456 32.35 -7.24 3.93
CA ALA A 456 33.20 -6.41 4.78
C ALA A 456 34.37 -5.77 4.01
N SER A 457 34.95 -6.49 3.06
CA SER A 457 36.13 -6.07 2.29
C SER A 457 35.86 -4.93 1.28
N SER A 458 34.60 -4.53 1.09
CA SER A 458 34.18 -3.59 0.03
C SER A 458 34.07 -2.12 0.47
N GLY A 459 34.69 -1.72 1.59
CA GLY A 459 34.63 -0.34 2.08
C GLY A 459 33.21 0.13 2.47
N SER A 460 32.35 -0.83 2.83
CA SER A 460 30.92 -0.65 3.05
C SER A 460 30.61 0.33 4.18
N LYS A 461 29.48 1.03 4.05
CA LYS A 461 29.02 2.01 5.03
C LYS A 461 28.65 1.36 6.35
N TRP A 462 28.09 0.14 6.31
CA TRP A 462 27.75 -0.59 7.52
C TRP A 462 29.00 -0.97 8.33
N MET A 463 30.11 -1.35 7.68
CA MET A 463 31.40 -1.61 8.34
C MET A 463 31.95 -0.35 9.03
N LYS A 464 31.89 0.79 8.35
CA LYS A 464 32.36 2.07 8.91
C LYS A 464 31.58 2.47 10.17
N LEU A 465 30.28 2.17 10.21
CA LEU A 465 29.44 2.45 11.37
C LEU A 465 29.58 1.39 12.47
N LEU A 466 29.47 0.10 12.14
CA LEU A 466 29.30 -0.99 13.09
C LEU A 466 30.61 -1.66 13.53
N GLY A 467 31.69 -1.46 12.77
CA GLY A 467 32.97 -2.14 12.96
C GLY A 467 33.11 -3.41 12.10
N PRO A 468 34.23 -4.15 12.26
CA PRO A 468 34.60 -5.27 11.37
C PRO A 468 33.71 -6.52 11.52
N ASN A 469 33.01 -6.65 12.64
CA ASN A 469 32.16 -7.80 12.93
C ASN A 469 30.70 -7.37 12.87
N ASN A 470 29.88 -8.14 12.15
CA ASN A 470 28.45 -7.92 12.09
C ASN A 470 27.78 -8.18 13.47
N PRO A 471 27.21 -7.16 14.13
CA PRO A 471 26.64 -7.32 15.47
C PRO A 471 25.23 -7.93 15.47
N PHE A 472 24.64 -8.17 14.29
CA PHE A 472 23.24 -8.59 14.12
C PHE A 472 23.09 -10.02 13.61
N VAL A 473 24.16 -10.82 13.68
CA VAL A 473 24.15 -12.24 13.28
C VAL A 473 23.05 -13.03 14.00
N ASP A 474 22.86 -12.79 15.29
CA ASP A 474 21.81 -13.44 16.10
C ASP A 474 20.39 -13.02 15.69
N HIS A 475 20.24 -11.86 15.05
CA HIS A 475 18.99 -11.37 14.47
C HIS A 475 18.85 -11.77 12.99
N CYS A 476 19.65 -12.73 12.53
CA CYS A 476 19.64 -13.26 11.16
C CYS A 476 20.03 -12.21 10.10
N TYR A 477 20.81 -11.19 10.43
CA TYR A 477 21.44 -10.32 9.43
C TYR A 477 22.77 -10.94 9.02
N VAL A 478 22.93 -11.22 7.72
CA VAL A 478 24.06 -12.03 7.22
C VAL A 478 24.88 -11.22 6.23
N ASP A 479 26.14 -10.95 6.55
CA ASP A 479 27.12 -10.33 5.66
C ASP A 479 27.76 -11.35 4.73
N LEU A 480 28.11 -10.93 3.51
CA LEU A 480 28.77 -11.81 2.53
C LEU A 480 30.24 -12.06 2.92
N GLY A 481 30.66 -13.33 2.93
CA GLY A 481 32.04 -13.71 3.21
C GLY A 481 33.07 -13.18 2.20
N GLU A 482 34.29 -12.92 2.69
CA GLU A 482 35.43 -12.47 1.87
C GLU A 482 35.88 -13.55 0.88
N ILE A 483 35.56 -14.81 1.15
CA ILE A 483 35.80 -15.94 0.23
C ILE A 483 35.18 -15.73 -1.17
N TYR A 484 34.15 -14.86 -1.28
CA TYR A 484 33.51 -14.56 -2.56
C TYR A 484 34.27 -13.50 -3.38
N THR A 485 35.22 -12.80 -2.77
CA THR A 485 36.06 -11.83 -3.45
C THR A 485 37.27 -12.45 -4.14
N GLU A 486 37.76 -13.59 -3.66
CA GLU A 486 38.96 -14.23 -4.18
C GLU A 486 38.79 -14.74 -5.61
N SER A 487 39.83 -14.59 -6.44
CA SER A 487 39.91 -15.30 -7.71
C SER A 487 40.09 -16.79 -7.43
N SER A 488 39.41 -17.61 -8.20
CA SER A 488 39.34 -19.04 -7.91
C SER A 488 39.23 -19.83 -9.20
N GLN A 489 39.89 -20.99 -9.22
CA GLN A 489 39.87 -21.88 -10.37
C GLN A 489 38.92 -23.04 -10.05
N PHE A 490 37.81 -23.10 -10.77
CA PHE A 490 36.80 -24.15 -10.62
C PHE A 490 36.67 -24.90 -11.95
N SER A 491 36.86 -26.23 -11.92
CA SER A 491 36.77 -27.10 -13.10
C SER A 491 37.63 -26.64 -14.29
N GLY A 492 38.86 -26.20 -14.02
CA GLY A 492 39.80 -25.74 -15.05
C GLY A 492 39.51 -24.34 -15.62
N GLN A 493 38.35 -23.74 -15.30
CA GLN A 493 38.01 -22.37 -15.68
C GLN A 493 38.41 -21.38 -14.58
N TYR A 494 39.00 -20.27 -15.00
CA TYR A 494 39.43 -19.19 -14.12
C TYR A 494 38.28 -18.22 -13.88
N ILE A 495 37.92 -18.01 -12.61
CA ILE A 495 36.97 -16.96 -12.20
C ILE A 495 37.76 -15.74 -11.71
N PRO A 496 37.70 -14.61 -12.44
CA PRO A 496 38.22 -13.33 -12.00
C PRO A 496 37.73 -12.90 -10.62
N GLU A 497 38.61 -12.18 -9.90
CA GLU A 497 38.33 -11.57 -8.61
C GLU A 497 36.99 -10.80 -8.63
N LYS A 498 36.20 -10.90 -7.55
CA LYS A 498 34.88 -10.23 -7.35
C LYS A 498 33.75 -10.66 -8.29
N GLN A 499 33.97 -11.50 -9.29
CA GLN A 499 32.88 -11.94 -10.19
C GLN A 499 31.85 -12.78 -9.43
N LEU A 500 32.31 -13.68 -8.55
CA LEU A 500 31.45 -14.49 -7.69
C LEU A 500 30.71 -13.63 -6.64
N LEU A 501 31.40 -12.66 -6.02
CA LEU A 501 30.78 -11.67 -5.13
C LEU A 501 29.66 -10.90 -5.84
N ASN A 502 29.90 -10.41 -7.07
CA ASN A 502 28.90 -9.66 -7.84
C ASN A 502 27.66 -10.49 -8.17
N PHE A 503 27.87 -11.76 -8.52
CA PHE A 503 26.78 -12.71 -8.72
C PHE A 503 25.97 -12.88 -7.43
N ILE A 504 26.62 -13.26 -6.33
CA ILE A 504 25.94 -13.54 -5.06
C ILE A 504 25.25 -12.28 -4.51
N SER A 505 25.91 -11.13 -4.57
CA SER A 505 25.33 -9.84 -4.16
C SER A 505 24.04 -9.53 -4.90
N LYS A 506 24.02 -9.70 -6.23
CA LYS A 506 22.83 -9.47 -7.08
C LYS A 506 21.67 -10.42 -6.75
N TYR A 507 21.95 -11.69 -6.51
CA TYR A 507 20.89 -12.70 -6.30
C TYR A 507 20.46 -12.86 -4.83
N SER A 508 21.28 -12.40 -3.87
CA SER A 508 20.94 -12.35 -2.45
C SER A 508 20.32 -11.01 -2.00
N GLU A 509 20.16 -10.07 -2.93
CA GLU A 509 19.71 -8.70 -2.68
C GLU A 509 20.56 -8.00 -1.60
N ALA A 510 21.87 -8.27 -1.63
CA ALA A 510 22.81 -7.72 -0.67
C ALA A 510 22.81 -6.20 -0.74
N SER A 511 22.60 -5.58 0.41
CA SER A 511 22.44 -4.14 0.54
C SER A 511 23.39 -3.61 1.59
N ASP A 512 23.92 -2.42 1.35
CA ASP A 512 24.66 -1.67 2.37
C ASP A 512 23.68 -0.92 3.29
N LEU A 513 24.18 -0.20 4.29
CA LEU A 513 23.42 0.49 5.35
C LEU A 513 22.17 1.22 4.85
N ASP A 514 22.29 1.96 3.76
CA ASP A 514 21.21 2.71 3.11
C ASP A 514 20.02 1.83 2.68
N GLY A 515 20.29 0.58 2.36
CA GLY A 515 19.36 -0.44 1.89
C GLY A 515 18.77 -1.30 3.01
N LEU A 516 19.36 -1.31 4.20
CA LEU A 516 19.06 -2.29 5.25
C LEU A 516 17.90 -1.85 6.14
N PRO A 517 16.95 -2.75 6.45
CA PRO A 517 15.96 -2.51 7.49
C PRO A 517 16.64 -2.48 8.87
N PRO A 518 16.29 -1.54 9.76
CA PRO A 518 16.79 -1.54 11.14
C PRO A 518 16.34 -2.83 11.87
N PRO A 519 17.23 -3.49 12.62
CA PRO A 519 16.88 -4.68 13.38
C PRO A 519 16.07 -4.31 14.62
N ASP A 520 15.18 -5.18 15.09
CA ASP A 520 14.53 -5.03 16.41
C ASP A 520 15.46 -5.46 17.54
N ALA A 521 16.54 -4.70 17.70
CA ALA A 521 17.64 -4.97 18.61
C ALA A 521 18.34 -3.67 19.04
N PRO A 522 18.96 -3.62 20.23
CA PRO A 522 19.71 -2.46 20.66
C PRO A 522 20.98 -2.27 19.83
N LEU A 523 21.18 -1.07 19.30
CA LEU A 523 22.39 -0.69 18.57
C LEU A 523 23.51 -0.38 19.57
N ARG A 524 24.37 -1.37 19.86
CA ARG A 524 25.48 -1.21 20.83
C ARG A 524 26.42 -0.06 20.51
N VAL A 525 26.66 0.21 19.23
CA VAL A 525 27.50 1.32 18.78
C VAL A 525 26.92 2.69 19.17
N ALA A 526 25.60 2.83 19.31
CA ALA A 526 25.01 4.07 19.80
C ALA A 526 25.36 4.34 21.29
N SER A 527 25.88 3.34 22.02
CA SER A 527 26.36 3.53 23.39
C SER A 527 27.83 3.98 23.46
N SER A 528 28.53 4.05 22.33
CA SER A 528 29.94 4.47 22.25
C SER A 528 30.09 5.90 21.69
N LYS A 529 31.32 6.44 21.73
CA LYS A 529 31.64 7.77 21.19
C LYS A 529 31.78 7.68 19.67
N LEU A 530 30.77 8.15 18.93
CA LEU A 530 30.80 8.15 17.47
C LEU A 530 31.65 9.31 16.91
N THR A 531 32.36 9.04 15.82
CA THR A 531 32.99 10.11 15.03
C THR A 531 31.93 10.92 14.27
N CYS A 532 32.32 12.10 13.79
CA CYS A 532 31.45 12.94 12.95
C CYS A 532 30.90 12.17 11.74
N ASP A 533 31.73 11.40 11.04
CA ASP A 533 31.30 10.66 9.85
C ASP A 533 30.41 9.47 10.21
N GLN A 534 30.67 8.77 11.32
CA GLN A 534 29.79 7.70 11.81
C GLN A 534 28.42 8.21 12.25
N ALA A 535 28.37 9.36 12.92
CA ALA A 535 27.12 10.01 13.29
C ALA A 535 26.27 10.34 12.05
N PHE A 536 26.88 10.86 10.98
CA PHE A 536 26.15 11.09 9.73
C PHE A 536 25.68 9.81 9.06
N LEU A 537 26.48 8.74 9.06
CA LEU A 537 26.03 7.44 8.54
C LEU A 537 24.82 6.89 9.31
N LEU A 538 24.80 7.03 10.64
CA LEU A 538 23.66 6.64 11.47
C LEU A 538 22.41 7.48 11.16
N LEU A 539 22.56 8.80 11.02
CA LEU A 539 21.44 9.68 10.70
C LEU A 539 20.90 9.46 9.27
N ASP A 540 21.78 9.24 8.29
CA ASP A 540 21.39 8.86 6.92
C ASP A 540 20.64 7.52 6.88
N TRP A 541 21.07 6.55 7.70
CA TRP A 541 20.37 5.27 7.82
C TRP A 541 18.95 5.46 8.37
N ILE A 542 18.80 6.22 9.45
CA ILE A 542 17.49 6.54 10.04
C ILE A 542 16.60 7.27 9.04
N ARG A 543 17.12 8.29 8.34
CA ARG A 543 16.41 9.02 7.29
C ARG A 543 15.84 8.10 6.22
N LYS A 544 16.70 7.24 5.64
CA LYS A 544 16.32 6.34 4.55
C LYS A 544 15.39 5.22 5.01
N ALA A 545 15.59 4.69 6.22
CA ALA A 545 14.72 3.67 6.80
C ALA A 545 13.31 4.24 7.08
N ARG A 546 13.20 5.44 7.66
CA ARG A 546 11.92 6.12 7.91
C ARG A 546 11.16 6.48 6.64
N ALA A 547 11.87 6.76 5.54
CA ALA A 547 11.23 7.02 4.25
C ALA A 547 10.61 5.77 3.61
N ARG A 548 11.04 4.57 3.99
CA ARG A 548 10.54 3.30 3.44
C ARG A 548 9.45 2.66 4.27
N ASP A 549 9.56 2.74 5.59
CA ASP A 549 8.63 2.11 6.52
C ASP A 549 8.25 3.08 7.66
N PRO A 550 6.95 3.38 7.85
CA PRO A 550 6.48 4.18 8.98
C PRO A 550 6.56 3.45 10.34
N CYS A 551 6.67 2.11 10.36
CA CYS A 551 6.80 1.32 11.59
C CYS A 551 8.27 1.03 11.89
N PHE A 552 8.85 1.76 12.86
CA PHE A 552 10.27 1.66 13.20
C PHE A 552 10.49 0.84 14.48
N PRO A 553 11.47 -0.09 14.54
CA PRO A 553 11.66 -0.94 15.72
C PRO A 553 11.99 -0.15 17.00
N GLU A 554 11.21 -0.40 18.05
CA GLU A 554 11.26 0.40 19.29
C GLU A 554 12.56 0.21 20.06
N MET A 555 13.08 -1.03 20.11
CA MET A 555 14.34 -1.35 20.80
C MET A 555 15.54 -0.63 20.16
N PHE A 556 15.56 -0.58 18.83
CA PHE A 556 16.58 0.15 18.09
C PHE A 556 16.50 1.64 18.41
N VAL A 557 15.33 2.25 18.25
CA VAL A 557 15.13 3.69 18.47
C VAL A 557 15.50 4.07 19.90
N THR A 558 15.03 3.32 20.88
CA THR A 558 15.32 3.58 22.30
C THR A 558 16.82 3.52 22.57
N SER A 559 17.53 2.54 22.01
CA SER A 559 18.98 2.44 22.15
C SER A 559 19.72 3.64 21.54
N VAL A 560 19.26 4.16 20.40
CA VAL A 560 19.86 5.33 19.75
C VAL A 560 19.51 6.63 20.49
N ARG A 561 18.28 6.76 20.99
CA ARG A 561 17.81 7.93 21.77
C ARG A 561 18.52 8.08 23.12
N CYS A 562 18.78 6.96 23.78
CA CYS A 562 19.40 6.91 25.09
C CYS A 562 20.93 6.74 25.01
N GLY A 563 21.47 6.30 23.88
CA GLY A 563 22.90 6.08 23.68
C GLY A 563 23.72 7.37 23.69
N LYS A 564 24.92 7.33 24.31
CA LYS A 564 25.81 8.49 24.50
C LYS A 564 26.76 8.71 23.32
N TRP A 565 26.21 8.79 22.11
CA TRP A 565 27.01 8.92 20.88
C TRP A 565 27.07 10.34 20.32
N LEU A 566 26.16 11.22 20.72
CA LEU A 566 26.05 12.58 20.19
C LEU A 566 27.04 13.51 20.92
N LYS A 567 27.84 14.28 20.19
CA LYS A 567 28.83 15.21 20.76
C LYS A 567 28.15 16.53 21.11
N ALA A 568 28.17 16.86 22.40
CA ALA A 568 27.90 18.18 22.94
C ALA A 568 29.22 18.90 23.27
N TYR A 569 29.18 20.22 23.50
CA TYR A 569 30.37 21.03 23.82
C TYR A 569 31.22 20.39 24.94
N SER A 570 30.59 20.03 26.07
CA SER A 570 31.28 19.50 27.24
C SER A 570 31.57 18.00 27.20
N CYS A 571 30.76 17.19 26.50
CA CYS A 571 30.85 15.73 26.56
C CYS A 571 30.06 15.03 25.45
N PHE A 572 30.17 13.71 25.37
CA PHE A 572 29.22 12.89 24.59
C PHE A 572 27.96 12.62 25.43
N THR A 573 26.80 12.69 24.79
CA THR A 573 25.49 12.76 25.43
C THR A 573 24.45 11.99 24.62
N SER A 574 23.29 11.76 25.23
CA SER A 574 22.13 11.12 24.61
C SER A 574 21.31 12.14 23.81
N PRO A 575 20.87 11.82 22.58
CA PRO A 575 20.02 12.72 21.79
C PRO A 575 18.80 13.26 22.54
N SER A 576 18.12 12.41 23.31
CA SER A 576 16.95 12.77 24.14
C SER A 576 17.21 13.82 25.23
N GLN A 577 18.47 14.06 25.59
CA GLN A 577 18.88 15.05 26.61
C GLN A 577 19.62 16.24 25.98
N SER A 578 19.68 16.29 24.65
CA SER A 578 20.49 17.24 23.92
C SER A 578 19.65 18.34 23.30
N ILE A 579 20.29 19.49 23.09
CA ILE A 579 19.66 20.66 22.51
C ILE A 579 20.44 21.09 21.29
N LEU A 580 19.75 21.28 20.16
CA LEU A 580 20.32 21.92 18.99
C LEU A 580 20.00 23.44 19.05
N PRO A 581 21.00 24.31 19.23
CA PRO A 581 20.77 25.75 19.26
C PRO A 581 20.53 26.31 17.86
N ASP A 582 19.59 27.24 17.74
CA ASP A 582 19.51 28.14 16.60
C ASP A 582 20.53 29.30 16.76
N ALA A 583 20.60 30.21 15.78
CA ALA A 583 21.55 31.32 15.81
C ALA A 583 21.43 32.16 17.10
N MET A 584 20.21 32.38 17.59
CA MET A 584 19.95 33.13 18.82
C MET A 584 20.28 32.32 20.08
N GLY A 585 20.00 31.02 20.07
CA GLY A 585 20.36 30.08 21.13
C GLY A 585 21.87 29.97 21.32
N LYS A 586 22.67 30.04 20.24
CA LYS A 586 24.14 30.07 20.33
C LYS A 586 24.62 31.34 21.05
N ILE A 587 24.05 32.50 20.70
CA ILE A 587 24.35 33.79 21.34
C ILE A 587 24.03 33.75 22.85
N ILE A 588 22.87 33.21 23.22
CA ILE A 588 22.47 33.10 24.63
C ILE A 588 23.35 32.12 25.39
N PHE A 589 23.70 30.98 24.80
CA PHE A 589 24.60 30.03 25.43
C PHE A 589 25.97 30.65 25.68
N ASP A 590 26.49 31.45 24.75
CA ASP A 590 27.75 32.17 24.94
C ASP A 590 27.64 33.28 26.00
N MET A 591 26.49 33.97 26.09
CA MET A 591 26.21 34.98 27.12
C MET A 591 26.08 34.36 28.52
N MET A 592 25.47 33.17 28.61
CA MET A 592 25.13 32.48 29.85
C MET A 592 25.97 31.22 30.08
N ARG A 593 27.16 31.12 29.49
CA ARG A 593 28.01 29.91 29.53
C ARG A 593 28.26 29.41 30.96
N CYS A 594 28.44 30.32 31.91
CA CYS A 594 28.61 30.06 33.35
C CYS A 594 27.36 29.51 34.08
N PHE A 595 26.16 29.64 33.50
CA PHE A 595 24.92 29.00 33.96
C PHE A 595 24.66 27.64 33.31
N MET A 596 25.39 27.31 32.23
CA MET A 596 25.02 26.27 31.27
C MET A 596 25.98 25.08 31.25
N GLU A 597 26.89 24.94 32.24
CA GLU A 597 27.92 23.87 32.28
C GLU A 597 27.35 22.44 32.22
N ASP A 598 26.14 22.24 32.77
CA ASP A 598 25.44 20.95 32.75
C ASP A 598 24.63 20.69 31.48
N ILE A 599 24.38 21.72 30.67
CA ILE A 599 23.47 21.64 29.53
C ILE A 599 24.19 21.04 28.33
N LYS A 600 23.59 19.99 27.78
CA LYS A 600 24.17 19.18 26.72
C LYS A 600 23.84 19.75 25.34
N MET A 601 24.38 20.94 25.08
CA MET A 601 24.20 21.62 23.80
C MET A 601 25.09 20.99 22.72
N ILE A 602 24.51 20.66 21.56
CA ILE A 602 25.20 19.98 20.46
C ILE A 602 26.32 20.86 19.93
N ASP A 603 27.51 20.27 19.79
CA ASP A 603 28.70 20.91 19.24
C ASP A 603 28.61 20.93 17.71
N GLN A 604 28.05 22.00 17.15
CA GLN A 604 27.87 22.11 15.70
C GLN A 604 29.22 22.18 14.95
N GLU A 605 30.27 22.68 15.58
CA GLU A 605 31.60 22.80 14.98
C GLU A 605 32.24 21.44 14.79
N PHE A 606 32.12 20.53 15.78
CA PHE A 606 32.51 19.12 15.63
C PHE A 606 31.85 18.46 14.42
N TYR A 607 30.59 18.81 14.12
CA TYR A 607 29.83 18.31 12.98
C TYR A 607 29.94 19.16 11.71
N ARG A 608 30.99 20.00 11.60
CA ARG A 608 31.26 20.85 10.43
C ARG A 608 30.07 21.75 10.06
N ASN A 609 29.28 22.16 11.06
CA ASN A 609 28.02 22.92 10.94
C ASN A 609 26.97 22.29 10.02
N LYS A 610 27.04 20.97 9.77
CA LYS A 610 26.10 20.24 8.90
C LYS A 610 25.04 19.45 9.66
N ILE A 611 25.17 19.28 10.98
CA ILE A 611 24.22 18.50 11.78
C ILE A 611 22.80 19.07 11.77
N GLY A 612 22.65 20.39 11.58
CA GLY A 612 21.35 21.04 11.42
C GLY A 612 20.56 20.57 10.19
N LEU A 613 21.22 20.00 9.17
CA LEU A 613 20.55 19.40 8.00
C LEU A 613 19.79 18.11 8.35
N TYR A 614 19.96 17.58 9.57
CA TYR A 614 19.30 16.38 10.07
C TYR A 614 18.24 16.69 11.14
N GLY A 615 17.62 17.87 11.05
CA GLY A 615 16.61 18.33 12.02
C GLY A 615 15.50 17.31 12.28
N ASP A 616 14.91 16.73 11.22
CA ASP A 616 13.81 15.77 11.35
C ASP A 616 14.23 14.45 12.01
N GLU A 617 15.45 13.98 11.76
CA GLU A 617 15.99 12.78 12.40
C GLU A 617 16.35 13.03 13.86
N LEU A 618 16.95 14.18 14.16
CA LEU A 618 17.32 14.58 15.51
C LEU A 618 16.07 14.82 16.37
N ALA A 619 15.03 15.44 15.84
CA ALA A 619 13.73 15.60 16.49
C ALA A 619 13.09 14.24 16.79
N PHE A 620 13.12 13.33 15.82
CA PHE A 620 12.67 11.95 16.02
C PHE A 620 13.46 11.23 17.13
N LEU A 621 14.74 11.55 17.32
CA LEU A 621 15.57 11.01 18.40
C LEU A 621 15.41 11.75 19.74
N GLY A 622 14.52 12.74 19.83
CA GLY A 622 14.23 13.48 21.06
C GLY A 622 15.18 14.63 21.34
N VAL A 623 15.97 15.08 20.36
CA VAL A 623 16.72 16.34 20.47
C VAL A 623 15.71 17.48 20.49
N THR A 624 15.88 18.41 21.43
CA THR A 624 15.06 19.61 21.49
C THR A 624 15.68 20.74 20.67
N PHE A 625 14.84 21.58 20.07
CA PHE A 625 15.28 22.64 19.16
C PHE A 625 14.96 24.02 19.71
N GLY A 626 15.85 24.95 19.39
CA GLY A 626 15.56 26.37 19.35
C GLY A 626 15.51 27.09 20.69
N LEU A 627 15.37 28.41 20.56
CA LEU A 627 15.36 29.40 21.63
C LEU A 627 14.39 29.10 22.80
N PRO A 628 13.12 28.69 22.61
CA PRO A 628 12.17 28.57 23.73
C PRO A 628 12.58 27.51 24.76
N ASN A 629 13.15 26.39 24.32
CA ASN A 629 13.60 25.31 25.21
C ASN A 629 14.84 25.72 26.00
N ILE A 630 15.76 26.46 25.36
CA ILE A 630 16.96 27.02 25.99
C ILE A 630 16.54 28.05 27.05
N VAL A 631 15.63 28.97 26.70
CA VAL A 631 15.10 29.99 27.60
C VAL A 631 14.41 29.34 28.79
N LYS A 632 13.53 28.35 28.57
CA LYS A 632 12.88 27.62 29.66
C LYS A 632 13.87 26.96 30.61
N LEU A 633 14.89 26.27 30.09
CA LEU A 633 15.91 25.63 30.93
C LEU A 633 16.73 26.65 31.73
N ILE A 634 17.07 27.79 31.12
CA ILE A 634 17.73 28.88 31.81
C ILE A 634 16.82 29.45 32.90
N LEU A 635 15.53 29.64 32.62
CA LEU A 635 14.55 30.17 33.57
C LEU A 635 14.33 29.23 34.76
N ASP A 636 14.20 27.93 34.53
CA ASP A 636 14.08 26.92 35.58
C ASP A 636 15.33 26.91 36.49
N ARG A 637 16.53 27.02 35.89
CA ARG A 637 17.80 27.06 36.64
C ARG A 637 18.02 28.37 37.38
N THR A 638 17.64 29.49 36.78
CA THR A 638 17.71 30.80 37.43
C THR A 638 16.72 30.87 38.57
N ARG A 639 15.53 30.27 38.50
CA ARG A 639 14.60 30.14 39.64
C ARG A 639 15.25 29.43 40.83
N ILE A 640 15.97 28.33 40.58
CA ILE A 640 16.70 27.58 41.63
C ILE A 640 17.84 28.42 42.22
N ARG A 641 18.70 29.00 41.37
CA ARG A 641 19.87 29.78 41.82
C ARG A 641 19.53 31.17 42.36
N ALA A 642 18.41 31.78 41.97
CA ALA A 642 17.95 33.08 42.46
C ALA A 642 17.57 33.06 43.95
N SER A 643 17.51 31.86 44.56
CA SER A 643 17.23 31.64 45.98
C SER A 643 18.50 31.52 46.84
N SER A 644 19.69 31.44 46.22
CA SER A 644 21.00 31.31 46.86
C SER A 644 21.93 32.38 46.29
N GLY A 645 22.36 33.35 47.09
CA GLY A 645 23.11 34.54 46.63
C GLY A 645 24.07 34.30 45.45
N MET A 646 23.92 35.10 44.38
CA MET A 646 24.68 34.93 43.14
C MET A 646 26.02 35.68 43.16
N SER A 647 26.98 35.23 42.33
CA SER A 647 28.22 35.97 42.07
C SER A 647 27.95 37.20 41.19
N LYS A 648 28.87 38.18 41.20
CA LYS A 648 28.77 39.41 40.39
C LYS A 648 28.62 39.10 38.89
N GLU A 649 29.42 38.16 38.39
CA GLU A 649 29.40 37.74 36.98
C GLU A 649 28.07 37.09 36.58
N LEU A 650 27.53 36.23 37.45
CA LEU A 650 26.24 35.57 37.24
C LEU A 650 25.08 36.58 37.28
N ALA A 651 25.12 37.54 38.20
CA ALA A 651 24.12 38.61 38.29
C ALA A 651 24.13 39.50 37.03
N CYS A 652 25.31 39.87 36.52
CA CYS A 652 25.44 40.65 35.29
C CYS A 652 24.95 39.87 34.05
N SER A 653 25.34 38.60 33.89
CA SER A 653 24.85 37.76 32.78
C SER A 653 23.33 37.55 32.84
N LEU A 654 22.74 37.43 34.04
CA LEU A 654 21.29 37.32 34.22
C LEU A 654 20.56 38.61 33.81
N LEU A 655 21.07 39.79 34.21
CA LEU A 655 20.48 41.07 33.83
C LEU A 655 20.58 41.34 32.33
N LEU A 656 21.71 41.00 31.70
CA LEU A 656 21.88 41.04 30.25
C LEU A 656 20.89 40.13 29.54
N PHE A 657 20.70 38.92 30.04
CA PHE A 657 19.75 37.96 29.50
C PHE A 657 18.30 38.45 29.62
N VAL A 658 17.90 39.00 30.77
CA VAL A 658 16.57 39.62 30.96
C VAL A 658 16.38 40.81 30.02
N GLY A 659 17.40 41.64 29.83
CA GLY A 659 17.39 42.74 28.87
C GLY A 659 17.21 42.26 27.43
N TYR A 660 17.93 41.21 27.05
CA TYR A 660 17.80 40.56 25.74
C TYR A 660 16.39 39.99 25.52
N LEU A 661 15.84 39.24 26.48
CA LEU A 661 14.48 38.68 26.39
C LEU A 661 13.41 39.77 26.28
N LYS A 662 13.60 40.90 26.97
CA LYS A 662 12.73 42.07 26.86
C LYS A 662 12.80 42.69 25.46
N ALA A 663 13.99 42.81 24.88
CA ALA A 663 14.18 43.33 23.52
C ALA A 663 13.58 42.41 22.45
N CYS A 664 13.62 41.09 22.68
CA CYS A 664 13.03 40.08 21.79
C CYS A 664 11.52 39.84 22.02
N ASN A 665 10.89 40.53 22.97
CA ASN A 665 9.47 40.37 23.33
C ASN A 665 9.08 38.92 23.75
N THR A 666 10.04 38.14 24.26
CA THR A 666 9.88 36.71 24.63
C THR A 666 9.83 36.49 26.16
N LEU A 667 9.71 37.57 26.92
CA LEU A 667 9.81 37.57 28.37
C LEU A 667 8.46 37.25 29.03
N ASP A 668 8.40 36.11 29.72
CA ASP A 668 7.24 35.69 30.49
C ASP A 668 7.14 36.43 31.84
N GLU A 669 5.96 36.99 32.14
CA GLU A 669 5.69 37.74 33.39
C GLU A 669 5.77 36.86 34.63
N GLU A 670 5.47 35.55 34.53
CA GLU A 670 5.62 34.63 35.67
C GLU A 670 7.10 34.47 36.05
N CYS A 671 7.96 34.35 35.05
CA CYS A 671 9.40 34.22 35.21
C CYS A 671 10.06 35.52 35.69
N LEU A 672 9.62 36.67 35.18
CA LEU A 672 10.00 37.97 35.75
C LEU A 672 9.59 38.08 37.21
N GLY A 673 8.39 37.60 37.57
CA GLY A 673 7.93 37.54 38.96
C GLY A 673 8.87 36.72 39.84
N ALA A 674 9.37 35.58 39.37
CA ALA A 674 10.32 34.75 40.09
C ALA A 674 11.69 35.44 40.27
N ILE A 675 12.21 36.10 39.23
CA ILE A 675 13.48 36.84 39.29
C ILE A 675 13.36 38.06 40.22
N ARG A 676 12.23 38.79 40.20
CA ARG A 676 11.95 39.95 41.05
C ARG A 676 11.83 39.61 42.53
N LYS A 677 11.32 38.42 42.87
CA LYS A 677 11.13 37.94 44.25
C LYS A 677 12.33 37.16 44.80
N GLY A 678 13.24 36.70 43.94
CA GLY A 678 14.42 35.93 44.35
C GLY A 678 15.46 36.79 45.05
N ARG A 679 16.03 36.30 46.16
CA ARG A 679 17.05 36.98 46.97
C ARG A 679 18.46 36.73 46.44
N TRP A 680 18.77 37.28 45.28
CA TRP A 680 20.07 37.13 44.61
C TRP A 680 20.84 38.43 44.42
N LEU A 681 20.19 39.58 44.62
CA LEU A 681 20.81 40.89 44.46
C LEU A 681 21.55 41.28 45.75
N ARG A 682 22.84 41.61 45.65
CA ARG A 682 23.62 42.04 46.81
C ARG A 682 23.29 43.49 47.15
N THR A 683 22.90 43.73 48.40
CA THR A 683 22.52 45.03 48.97
C THR A 683 23.33 45.31 50.24
N SER A 684 23.19 46.51 50.81
CA SER A 684 23.76 46.90 52.10
C SER A 684 23.34 45.99 53.26
N GLN A 685 22.24 45.24 53.12
CA GLN A 685 21.71 44.31 54.12
C GLN A 685 21.94 42.82 53.76
N GLY A 686 22.82 42.53 52.81
CA GLY A 686 23.06 41.17 52.30
C GLY A 686 22.30 40.89 51.01
N TYR A 687 21.96 39.63 50.74
CA TYR A 687 21.25 39.25 49.51
C TYR A 687 19.74 39.45 49.65
N SER A 688 19.18 40.33 48.82
CA SER A 688 17.79 40.78 48.87
C SER A 688 17.09 40.60 47.53
N ALA A 689 15.76 40.66 47.53
CA ALA A 689 14.97 40.57 46.30
C ALA A 689 15.00 41.92 45.54
N PRO A 690 15.13 41.91 44.20
CA PRO A 690 15.08 43.15 43.41
C PRO A 690 13.84 44.01 43.66
N ILE A 691 12.68 43.39 43.95
CA ILE A 691 11.43 44.13 44.25
C ILE A 691 11.45 44.86 45.61
N GLU A 692 12.29 44.39 46.54
CA GLU A 692 12.44 44.95 47.89
C GLU A 692 13.67 45.87 47.98
N SER A 693 14.39 46.06 46.88
CA SER A 693 15.65 46.81 46.83
C SER A 693 15.47 48.13 46.08
N VAL A 694 16.14 49.18 46.54
CA VAL A 694 16.12 50.51 45.89
C VAL A 694 17.48 50.82 45.28
N LEU A 695 17.47 51.25 44.01
CA LEU A 695 18.65 51.73 43.28
C LEU A 695 18.61 53.27 43.25
N LEU A 696 19.56 53.91 43.93
CA LEU A 696 19.72 55.36 43.93
C LEU A 696 20.71 55.78 42.83
N GLN A 697 20.47 56.94 42.20
CA GLN A 697 21.26 57.41 41.05
C GLN A 697 22.40 58.37 41.45
N ALA A 698 22.41 58.87 42.69
CA ALA A 698 23.39 59.81 43.21
C ALA A 698 23.93 59.36 44.58
N GLU A 699 25.26 59.43 44.75
CA GLU A 699 25.99 59.13 46.01
C GLU A 699 25.44 59.91 47.21
N GLU A 700 25.05 61.17 47.01
CA GLU A 700 24.56 62.08 48.07
C GLU A 700 23.21 61.64 48.69
N GLU A 701 22.40 60.86 47.97
CA GLU A 701 21.11 60.35 48.46
C GLU A 701 21.27 59.05 49.28
N VAL A 702 22.34 58.28 49.06
CA VAL A 702 22.56 56.97 49.71
C VAL A 702 22.80 57.14 51.21
N GLU A 703 23.65 58.09 51.60
CA GLU A 703 24.03 58.34 52.99
C GLU A 703 22.87 58.94 53.82
N SER A 704 22.04 59.74 53.16
CA SER A 704 20.82 60.35 53.72
C SER A 704 19.70 59.31 53.92
N VAL A 705 19.55 58.35 52.99
CA VAL A 705 18.51 57.31 53.06
C VAL A 705 18.87 56.18 54.03
N LEU A 706 20.16 55.83 54.16
CA LEU A 706 20.66 54.86 55.15
C LEU A 706 20.48 55.33 56.60
N THR A 707 20.52 56.64 56.84
CA THR A 707 20.33 57.24 58.17
C THR A 707 18.86 57.41 58.55
N MET A 708 17.94 57.50 57.58
CA MET A 708 16.51 57.72 57.82
C MET A 708 15.62 56.47 57.69
N THR A 709 16.06 55.41 57.00
CA THR A 709 15.20 54.25 56.69
C THR A 709 15.96 52.92 56.66
N ASN A 710 15.28 51.81 56.97
CA ASN A 710 15.84 50.46 57.02
C ASN A 710 15.69 49.70 55.68
N ILE A 711 15.77 50.40 54.54
CA ILE A 711 15.51 49.84 53.20
C ILE A 711 16.79 49.17 52.64
N PRO A 712 16.71 47.97 52.01
CA PRO A 712 17.83 47.36 51.32
C PRO A 712 18.31 48.21 50.13
N LEU A 713 19.46 48.85 50.25
CA LEU A 713 20.04 49.66 49.17
C LEU A 713 21.00 48.82 48.33
N VAL A 714 20.86 48.88 47.01
CA VAL A 714 21.78 48.19 46.10
C VAL A 714 23.13 48.90 46.17
N SER A 715 24.16 48.23 46.73
CA SER A 715 25.49 48.82 46.87
C SER A 715 26.08 49.10 45.48
N GLU A 716 26.55 50.33 45.28
CA GLU A 716 27.18 50.87 44.08
C GLU A 716 27.98 49.86 43.25
N SER A 717 27.61 49.71 41.99
CA SER A 717 28.44 49.05 40.97
C SER A 717 28.20 49.54 39.54
N MET A 718 27.37 50.56 39.32
CA MET A 718 27.15 51.15 37.97
C MET A 718 27.09 52.67 38.00
N VAL A 719 28.03 53.30 38.72
CA VAL A 719 28.36 54.71 38.51
C VAL A 719 29.63 54.74 37.64
N PHE A 720 29.59 55.44 36.50
CA PHE A 720 30.82 55.75 35.76
C PHE A 720 31.69 56.63 36.67
N PRO A 721 32.97 56.30 36.91
CA PRO A 721 33.77 57.02 37.88
C PRO A 721 33.82 58.52 37.53
N PRO A 722 33.65 59.43 38.50
CA PRO A 722 33.79 60.85 38.25
C PRO A 722 35.23 61.15 37.85
N ARG A 723 35.40 61.56 36.58
CA ARG A 723 36.61 62.09 35.94
C ARG A 723 37.91 61.26 36.10
N ALA A 724 38.27 60.60 34.98
CA ALA A 724 39.63 60.23 34.57
C ALA A 724 40.22 58.87 35.01
N ALA A 725 39.45 57.92 35.55
CA ALA A 725 39.91 56.53 35.74
C ALA A 725 39.34 55.60 34.64
N PRO A 726 40.17 54.90 33.84
CA PRO A 726 39.68 53.94 32.85
C PRO A 726 38.98 52.75 33.52
N MET A 727 37.82 52.36 32.99
CA MET A 727 37.13 51.13 33.43
C MET A 727 38.03 49.90 33.18
N ASN A 728 37.90 48.87 34.03
CA ASN A 728 38.60 47.61 33.80
C ASN A 728 38.11 46.92 32.51
N LYS A 729 38.95 46.08 31.89
CA LYS A 729 38.68 45.37 30.62
C LYS A 729 37.28 44.72 30.61
N ASN A 730 36.95 43.98 31.66
CA ASN A 730 35.72 43.19 31.73
C ASN A 730 34.47 44.08 31.77
N SER A 731 34.52 45.20 32.48
CA SER A 731 33.41 46.15 32.56
C SER A 731 33.20 46.90 31.25
N GLY A 732 34.27 47.26 30.52
CA GLY A 732 34.15 47.89 29.20
C GLY A 732 33.54 46.93 28.15
N LEU A 733 33.98 45.67 28.12
CA LEU A 733 33.40 44.65 27.24
C LEU A 733 31.95 44.31 27.64
N LEU A 734 31.60 44.39 28.92
CA LEU A 734 30.22 44.22 29.39
C LEU A 734 29.29 45.32 28.85
N ILE A 735 29.73 46.58 28.83
CA ILE A 735 28.97 47.69 28.23
C ILE A 735 28.72 47.45 26.74
N LEU A 736 29.74 47.01 25.98
CA LEU A 736 29.58 46.68 24.56
C LEU A 736 28.60 45.52 24.35
N LYS A 737 28.63 44.51 25.23
CA LYS A 737 27.59 43.46 25.27
C LYS A 737 26.22 44.06 25.57
N CYS A 738 26.07 44.96 26.54
CA CYS A 738 24.80 45.64 26.81
C CYS A 738 24.26 46.38 25.57
N ILE A 739 25.12 47.11 24.86
CA ILE A 739 24.75 47.88 23.66
C ILE A 739 24.27 46.95 22.53
N ARG A 740 24.98 45.83 22.31
CA ARG A 740 24.59 44.78 21.35
C ARG A 740 23.16 44.30 21.58
N TYR A 741 22.73 44.19 22.85
CA TYR A 741 21.44 43.59 23.21
C TYR A 741 20.31 44.60 23.50
N ALA A 742 20.63 45.83 23.93
CA ALA A 742 19.64 46.85 24.30
C ALA A 742 19.33 47.87 23.18
N GLY A 743 20.12 47.91 22.11
CA GLY A 743 19.90 48.81 20.97
C GLY A 743 20.11 50.30 21.27
N LEU A 744 19.62 51.16 20.37
CA LEU A 744 19.88 52.62 20.33
C LEU A 744 19.62 53.37 21.66
N ALA A 745 18.67 52.91 22.48
CA ALA A 745 18.31 53.56 23.74
C ALA A 745 19.42 53.53 24.82
N ALA A 746 20.28 52.51 24.80
CA ALA A 746 21.46 52.46 25.69
C ALA A 746 22.62 53.33 25.18
N CYS A 747 22.62 53.67 23.89
CA CYS A 747 23.72 54.42 23.26
C CYS A 747 23.74 55.88 23.70
N GLU A 748 22.58 56.53 23.85
CA GLU A 748 22.49 57.96 24.18
C GLU A 748 23.15 58.33 25.52
N LYS A 749 23.13 57.43 26.51
CA LYS A 749 23.72 57.69 27.84
C LYS A 749 25.23 57.43 27.93
N VAL A 750 25.78 56.70 26.96
CA VAL A 750 27.15 56.13 27.03
C VAL A 750 28.09 56.76 26.00
N ARG A 751 27.55 57.38 24.95
CA ARG A 751 28.28 58.02 23.84
C ARG A 751 29.20 59.16 24.28
N ASP A 752 28.78 59.95 25.26
CA ASP A 752 29.49 61.17 25.69
C ASP A 752 30.34 60.97 26.95
N GLN A 753 30.31 59.78 27.56
CA GLN A 753 31.01 59.50 28.81
C GLN A 753 32.43 58.95 28.55
N PRO A 754 33.47 59.42 29.26
CA PRO A 754 34.86 59.01 29.02
C PRO A 754 35.21 57.69 29.73
N TRP A 755 34.78 56.57 29.16
CA TRP A 755 35.02 55.23 29.73
C TRP A 755 35.87 54.31 28.85
N LEU A 756 36.00 54.62 27.55
CA LEU A 756 36.72 53.78 26.61
C LEU A 756 38.23 54.04 26.77
N LYS A 757 39.02 52.99 26.96
CA LYS A 757 40.46 53.13 27.15
C LYS A 757 41.15 53.26 25.78
N THR A 758 41.83 54.38 25.58
CA THR A 758 42.60 54.68 24.38
C THR A 758 44.07 54.88 24.73
N LEU A 759 44.93 54.93 23.72
CA LEU A 759 46.35 55.27 23.88
C LEU A 759 46.55 56.68 24.48
N CYS A 760 45.54 57.56 24.40
CA CYS A 760 45.52 58.91 24.98
C CYS A 760 44.66 59.01 26.26
N GLY A 761 44.54 57.91 27.02
CA GLY A 761 43.75 57.83 28.26
C GLY A 761 42.28 57.44 28.05
N ALA A 762 41.45 57.59 29.10
CA ALA A 762 40.02 57.29 29.01
C ALA A 762 39.28 58.40 28.22
N LYS A 763 38.67 58.04 27.10
CA LYS A 763 37.99 58.96 26.19
C LYS A 763 36.56 58.52 25.92
N SER A 764 35.73 59.45 25.46
CA SER A 764 34.35 59.13 25.09
C SER A 764 34.34 58.31 23.80
N PRO A 765 33.35 57.43 23.59
CA PRO A 765 33.13 56.81 22.29
C PRO A 765 33.05 57.82 21.13
N MET A 766 32.49 59.01 21.41
CA MET A 766 32.43 60.17 20.51
C MET A 766 33.77 60.86 20.23
N GLU A 767 34.84 60.43 20.84
CA GLU A 767 36.19 60.92 20.54
C GLU A 767 37.08 59.79 20.03
N SER A 768 36.73 58.53 20.30
CA SER A 768 37.62 57.39 20.11
C SER A 768 37.65 56.86 18.67
N ILE A 769 38.77 56.23 18.30
CA ILE A 769 39.00 55.62 16.98
C ILE A 769 39.38 54.15 17.16
N LEU A 770 38.73 53.25 16.41
CA LEU A 770 39.17 51.86 16.26
C LEU A 770 40.00 51.78 14.97
N ALA A 771 41.32 51.65 15.10
CA ALA A 771 42.23 51.68 13.95
C ALA A 771 42.43 50.29 13.34
N ASP A 772 42.33 50.20 12.01
CA ASP A 772 42.69 48.99 11.26
C ASP A 772 44.19 49.02 10.94
N SER A 773 44.85 47.85 11.06
CA SER A 773 46.23 47.61 10.62
C SER A 773 46.59 48.19 9.24
N ARG A 774 45.62 48.31 8.32
CA ARG A 774 45.81 48.86 6.97
C ARG A 774 46.02 50.37 6.92
N TRP A 775 45.57 51.12 7.93
CA TRP A 775 45.64 52.59 7.94
C TRP A 775 46.03 53.19 9.30
N ILE A 776 46.31 52.37 10.31
CA ILE A 776 46.79 52.83 11.62
C ILE A 776 48.08 53.65 11.53
N CYS A 777 48.94 53.36 10.54
CA CYS A 777 50.17 54.13 10.27
C CYS A 777 49.90 55.58 9.84
N LEU A 778 48.69 55.91 9.37
CA LEU A 778 48.29 57.30 9.07
C LEU A 778 48.02 58.12 10.34
N LEU A 779 47.85 57.45 11.48
CA LEU A 779 47.67 58.07 12.79
C LEU A 779 48.98 58.12 13.59
N ASP A 780 50.06 57.50 13.12
CA ASP A 780 51.36 57.52 13.78
C ASP A 780 51.94 58.95 13.79
N GLY A 781 52.17 59.47 14.99
CA GLY A 781 52.67 60.84 15.21
C GLY A 781 51.57 61.88 15.51
N LEU A 782 50.30 61.50 15.47
CA LEU A 782 49.18 62.31 15.95
C LEU A 782 48.72 61.77 17.31
N ASP A 783 48.44 62.65 18.29
CA ASP A 783 47.83 62.27 19.59
C ASP A 783 46.35 61.88 19.42
N ALA A 784 46.09 60.91 18.54
CA ALA A 784 44.77 60.42 18.22
C ALA A 784 44.30 59.41 19.28
N PRO A 785 43.06 59.55 19.80
CA PRO A 785 42.50 58.66 20.82
C PRO A 785 42.12 57.28 20.25
N VAL A 786 43.13 56.50 19.84
CA VAL A 786 42.98 55.14 19.32
C VAL A 786 42.76 54.16 20.46
N ILE A 787 41.78 53.26 20.32
CA ILE A 787 41.45 52.25 21.34
C ILE A 787 42.67 51.36 21.65
N ASP A 788 42.95 51.17 22.94
CA ASP A 788 44.04 50.32 23.42
C ASP A 788 43.65 48.84 23.28
N GLU A 789 43.91 48.27 22.10
CA GLU A 789 43.63 46.86 21.81
C GLU A 789 44.46 45.90 22.69
N ALA A 790 45.65 46.31 23.16
CA ALA A 790 46.45 45.50 24.08
C ALA A 790 45.75 45.35 25.45
N PHE A 791 44.99 46.36 25.87
CA PHE A 791 44.19 46.30 27.09
C PHE A 791 42.90 45.49 26.94
N TYR A 792 42.20 45.57 25.81
CA TYR A 792 40.93 44.84 25.61
C TYR A 792 41.09 43.44 25.01
N GLY A 793 42.21 43.15 24.33
CA GLY A 793 42.41 41.94 23.53
C GLY A 793 41.54 41.91 22.26
N ASP A 794 41.69 40.84 21.46
CA ASP A 794 40.98 40.67 20.18
C ASP A 794 39.44 40.70 20.31
N ASP A 795 38.92 40.48 21.51
CA ASP A 795 37.49 40.50 21.85
C ASP A 795 36.82 41.82 21.43
N ILE A 796 37.52 42.96 21.50
CA ILE A 796 36.92 44.27 21.17
C ILE A 796 36.56 44.40 19.70
N ARG A 797 37.30 43.73 18.80
CA ARG A 797 37.01 43.71 17.37
C ARG A 797 35.78 42.89 17.02
N SER A 798 35.31 42.05 17.94
CA SER A 798 34.00 41.40 17.77
C SER A 798 32.83 42.38 17.88
N PHE A 799 33.04 43.61 18.40
CA PHE A 799 32.02 44.64 18.68
C PHE A 799 32.03 45.86 17.74
N VAL A 800 32.51 45.70 16.49
CA VAL A 800 32.67 46.83 15.54
C VAL A 800 31.35 47.57 15.27
N ASP A 801 30.25 46.85 15.10
CA ASP A 801 28.94 47.48 14.82
C ASP A 801 28.40 48.23 16.04
N GLU A 802 28.61 47.71 17.25
CA GLU A 802 28.24 48.39 18.49
C GLU A 802 29.10 49.64 18.72
N LEU A 803 30.41 49.53 18.49
CA LEU A 803 31.36 50.65 18.56
C LEU A 803 30.96 51.75 17.58
N ARG A 804 30.60 51.39 16.34
CA ARG A 804 30.05 52.32 15.34
C ARG A 804 28.71 52.92 15.80
N ALA A 805 27.84 52.14 16.44
CA ALA A 805 26.55 52.59 16.93
C ALA A 805 26.68 53.58 18.11
N ILE A 806 27.70 53.47 18.95
CA ILE A 806 28.07 54.52 19.93
C ILE A 806 29.02 55.57 19.36
N GLY A 807 29.20 55.52 18.03
CA GLY A 807 29.94 56.45 17.18
C GLY A 807 31.41 56.61 17.50
N VAL A 808 32.07 55.51 17.89
CA VAL A 808 33.49 55.32 17.63
C VAL A 808 33.72 55.33 16.11
N ALA A 809 34.78 55.99 15.67
CA ALA A 809 35.17 56.01 14.27
C ALA A 809 35.88 54.69 13.95
N VAL A 810 35.26 53.87 13.09
CA VAL A 810 35.74 52.51 12.74
C VAL A 810 36.20 52.41 11.29
N ASP A 811 35.96 53.43 10.48
CA ASP A 811 36.36 53.53 9.07
C ASP A 811 37.25 54.76 8.84
N LEU A 812 37.99 54.74 7.74
CA LEU A 812 39.00 55.75 7.43
C LEU A 812 38.38 57.16 7.27
N ASP A 813 37.20 57.27 6.65
CA ASP A 813 36.54 58.56 6.40
C ASP A 813 36.00 59.19 7.70
N SER A 814 35.43 58.37 8.60
CA SER A 814 35.03 58.83 9.93
C SER A 814 36.23 59.14 10.85
N ALA A 815 37.34 58.41 10.73
CA ALA A 815 38.58 58.70 11.46
C ALA A 815 39.23 60.01 11.00
N ILE A 816 39.36 60.24 9.69
CA ILE A 816 39.92 61.49 9.13
C ILE A 816 39.08 62.71 9.52
N ARG A 817 37.75 62.63 9.41
CA ARG A 817 36.85 63.71 9.86
C ARG A 817 37.04 64.04 11.34
N ARG A 818 37.32 63.04 12.17
CA ARG A 818 37.51 63.21 13.62
C ARG A 818 38.87 63.80 13.97
N VAL A 819 39.93 63.40 13.27
CA VAL A 819 41.25 64.03 13.40
C VAL A 819 41.19 65.48 12.90
N ALA A 820 40.49 65.74 11.78
CA ALA A 820 40.32 67.09 11.23
C ALA A 820 39.51 68.02 12.14
N SER A 821 38.49 67.51 12.86
CA SER A 821 37.73 68.31 13.82
C SER A 821 38.55 68.64 15.08
N GLN A 822 39.42 67.73 15.55
CA GLN A 822 40.36 67.98 16.64
C GLN A 822 41.42 69.03 16.25
N LEU A 823 41.96 68.97 15.02
CA LEU A 823 42.91 69.96 14.50
C LEU A 823 42.26 71.36 14.31
N LYS A 824 40.98 71.43 13.92
CA LYS A 824 40.23 72.70 13.88
C LYS A 824 40.05 73.33 15.27
N PHE A 825 39.90 72.54 16.32
CA PHE A 825 39.81 73.03 17.70
C PHE A 825 41.16 73.58 18.19
N LEU A 826 42.27 72.98 17.75
CA LEU A 826 43.64 73.46 17.99
C LEU A 826 44.02 74.70 17.15
N GLY A 827 43.34 74.94 16.02
CA GLY A 827 43.53 76.10 15.13
C GLY A 827 43.16 77.48 15.73
N SER A 828 42.75 77.53 17.00
CA SER A 828 42.55 78.79 17.74
C SER A 828 43.80 79.24 18.53
N SER A 829 44.90 78.47 18.47
CA SER A 829 46.23 78.85 19.01
C SER A 829 47.26 78.97 17.88
N PRO A 830 47.97 80.10 17.71
CA PRO A 830 48.73 80.40 16.50
C PRO A 830 50.16 79.82 16.47
N CYS A 831 50.38 78.62 17.02
CA CYS A 831 51.69 77.96 16.95
C CYS A 831 51.51 76.48 16.60
N LEU A 832 52.18 76.03 15.55
CA LEU A 832 52.13 74.69 14.91
C LEU A 832 51.13 74.55 13.75
N ILE A 833 51.34 75.32 12.68
CA ILE A 833 50.75 75.01 11.36
C ILE A 833 51.86 75.13 10.32
N SER A 834 52.63 74.06 10.11
CA SER A 834 53.49 73.97 8.92
C SER A 834 53.79 72.53 8.51
N ASN A 835 54.06 71.62 9.45
CA ASN A 835 54.43 70.25 9.09
C ASN A 835 53.25 69.28 8.88
N ASP A 836 52.13 69.44 9.60
CA ASP A 836 51.02 68.46 9.54
C ASP A 836 50.01 68.73 8.41
N VAL A 837 49.85 70.00 8.00
CA VAL A 837 49.00 70.37 6.85
C VAL A 837 49.63 69.93 5.52
N MET A 838 50.97 69.93 5.42
CA MET A 838 51.70 69.48 4.23
C MET A 838 51.56 67.97 4.00
N LYS A 839 51.53 67.14 5.06
CA LYS A 839 51.33 65.68 4.94
C LYS A 839 49.91 65.31 4.49
N LEU A 840 48.89 66.11 4.86
CA LEU A 840 47.49 65.90 4.45
C LEU A 840 47.22 66.38 3.02
N SER A 841 47.88 67.46 2.56
CA SER A 841 47.76 67.92 1.17
C SER A 841 48.45 66.99 0.16
N ASP A 842 49.57 66.39 0.54
CA ASP A 842 50.28 65.42 -0.31
C ASP A 842 49.48 64.12 -0.51
N TRP A 843 48.67 63.72 0.48
CA TRP A 843 47.85 62.51 0.40
C TRP A 843 46.59 62.68 -0.49
N HIS A 844 45.92 63.84 -0.45
CA HIS A 844 44.75 64.10 -1.32
C HIS A 844 45.13 64.06 -2.81
N ASN A 845 46.35 64.47 -3.15
CA ASN A 845 46.87 64.46 -4.51
C ASN A 845 47.35 63.07 -4.98
N SER A 846 47.74 62.16 -4.08
CA SER A 846 48.20 60.81 -4.45
C SER A 846 47.10 59.75 -4.55
N TYR A 847 45.94 59.92 -3.90
CA TYR A 847 44.90 58.88 -3.83
C TYR A 847 43.47 59.33 -4.21
N GLY A 848 43.30 60.54 -4.75
CA GLY A 848 42.00 61.10 -5.19
C GLY A 848 41.35 60.48 -6.44
N CYS A 849 41.79 59.32 -6.92
CA CYS A 849 41.24 58.62 -8.09
C CYS A 849 40.72 57.22 -7.74
N CYS A 850 39.78 57.11 -6.80
CA CYS A 850 38.95 55.91 -6.62
C CYS A 850 37.62 56.30 -5.97
N SER A 851 36.74 56.94 -6.75
CA SER A 851 35.33 57.12 -6.38
C SER A 851 34.44 56.95 -7.61
N SER A 852 33.92 55.73 -7.78
CA SER A 852 32.67 55.41 -8.48
C SER A 852 32.03 54.23 -7.78
#